data_AF-A0AA39XIE9-F1
#
_entry.id   AF-A0AA39XIE9-F1
#
_cell.length_a   1.000
_cell.length_b   1.000
_cell.length_c   1.000
_cell.angle_alpha   90.00
_cell.angle_beta   90.00
_cell.angle_gamma   90.00
#
_symmetry.space_group_name_H-M   'P 1'
#
loop_
_entity.id
_entity.type
_entity.pdbx_description
1 polymer ?
#
loop_
_entity_poly.entity_id
_entity_poly.type
_entity_poly.pdbx_seq_one_letter_code
_entity_poly.pdbx_strand_id
1 'polypeptide(L)'
;TLPTISHALTLTESLRAIKDVTSTFAHLSQTFSYPTMASLFTPNGTLLWGSRSFTTHSSISSFLQNKLSVPNPGALDTFVLATPLINLSPDGITAKGRYNGWRFQGDGKGNTLLQGGIYENEYRLVGNEWKIELMRYYPHYEGNYEEGWRNVDGKDFGAVPPFHYTPDEAGVPIPKVLGEAEGGGETGTLEEVRRRVEVLSDEDEVRNLQHAWGYHLDRRMWDDVEDLFGDGGKWEGVFEVDGVGSWKGAGGVRKGLERWMGEEGLKRGLLNEHLIFNTMVSVREAGKVADVRGIEIALVGDRETNRSEWRIGYFQNSFVKRGGTWQFLNVTIAPLVVANYSTGWGKGSILSKGTVTPKLLPYTRAATKSTPSNRTATESELAELHRLERRTAAYDGAENVINAYGFYIDYIDGAGCFNMSAIHHTDAHKASPFTGFYQTRKRVLDACTASYGTASQATRSSISFHWRPQPVILVSADGRSASVRARLLQPATAKGVGSAQIRGGMYHDQAVLDSSGIWRLWSITIDEFYWNTGRWATGWGGVEPRPANASNPGPRDLTRQYPPDLVLTAMGERERGFQGGTGRFTAWPDILKMWFMYRNLVSGREPKSENDGYWPGCVPCQHRPEWAMEKFGWQEPPTGP
;
A
#
# COMPACT_ATOMS: atom_id res chain seq x y z
N THR A 1 -24.34 22.09 -6.25
CA THR A 1 -24.08 23.21 -7.17
C THR A 1 -22.57 23.25 -7.48
N LEU A 2 -22.10 24.11 -8.39
CA LEU A 2 -20.66 24.22 -8.68
C LEU A 2 -19.81 24.57 -7.42
N PRO A 3 -20.22 25.51 -6.55
CA PRO A 3 -19.51 25.76 -5.29
C PRO A 3 -19.41 24.54 -4.37
N THR A 4 -20.48 23.74 -4.27
CA THR A 4 -20.47 22.49 -3.47
C THR A 4 -19.40 21.52 -3.98
N ILE A 5 -19.31 21.32 -5.31
CA ILE A 5 -18.33 20.42 -5.93
C ILE A 5 -16.91 20.98 -5.71
N SER A 6 -16.70 22.28 -5.92
CA SER A 6 -15.41 22.93 -5.68
C SER A 6 -14.90 22.72 -4.26
N HIS A 7 -15.80 22.84 -3.28
CA HIS A 7 -15.46 22.64 -1.87
C HIS A 7 -15.12 21.17 -1.56
N ALA A 8 -15.92 20.21 -2.05
CA ALA A 8 -15.63 18.78 -1.88
C ALA A 8 -14.28 18.38 -2.49
N LEU A 9 -13.93 18.96 -3.65
CA LEU A 9 -12.60 18.80 -4.23
C LEU A 9 -11.51 19.36 -3.32
N THR A 10 -11.68 20.55 -2.73
CA THR A 10 -10.69 21.12 -1.80
C THR A 10 -10.39 20.19 -0.62
N LEU A 11 -11.41 19.52 -0.09
CA LEU A 11 -11.25 18.54 0.99
C LEU A 11 -10.49 17.29 0.51
N THR A 12 -10.82 16.78 -0.68
CA THR A 12 -10.12 15.63 -1.28
C THR A 12 -8.65 15.97 -1.59
N GLU A 13 -8.38 17.16 -2.12
CA GLU A 13 -7.03 17.67 -2.35
C GLU A 13 -6.24 17.80 -1.03
N SER A 14 -6.90 18.24 0.04
CA SER A 14 -6.31 18.35 1.37
C SER A 14 -5.92 16.99 1.93
N LEU A 15 -6.80 15.98 1.81
CA LEU A 15 -6.52 14.61 2.20
C LEU A 15 -5.27 14.06 1.51
N ARG A 16 -5.11 14.32 0.20
CA ARG A 16 -3.94 13.90 -0.57
C ARG A 16 -2.68 14.67 -0.20
N ALA A 17 -2.78 15.97 0.02
CA ALA A 17 -1.66 16.78 0.50
C ALA A 17 -1.11 16.28 1.84
N ILE A 18 -1.96 15.78 2.75
CA ILE A 18 -1.51 15.17 4.02
C ILE A 18 -0.70 13.88 3.77
N LYS A 19 -1.15 13.02 2.84
CA LYS A 19 -0.40 11.82 2.40
C LYS A 19 0.94 12.21 1.79
N ASP A 20 0.97 13.27 0.98
CA ASP A 20 2.16 13.77 0.29
C ASP A 20 3.19 14.37 1.26
N VAL A 21 2.77 15.16 2.26
CA VAL A 21 3.65 15.68 3.31
C VAL A 21 4.29 14.52 4.09
N THR A 22 3.51 13.49 4.40
CA THR A 22 4.01 12.30 5.12
C THR A 22 4.98 11.48 4.26
N SER A 23 4.68 11.30 2.97
CA SER A 23 5.59 10.62 2.04
C SER A 23 6.86 11.42 1.77
N THR A 24 6.76 12.75 1.73
CA THR A 24 7.90 13.66 1.62
C THR A 24 8.83 13.54 2.83
N PHE A 25 8.27 13.42 4.03
CA PHE A 25 9.06 13.15 5.24
C PHE A 25 9.90 11.87 5.07
N ALA A 26 9.29 10.77 4.58
CA ALA A 26 10.00 9.53 4.31
C ALA A 26 11.05 9.66 3.20
N HIS A 27 10.73 10.35 2.11
CA HIS A 27 11.67 10.57 0.98
C HIS A 27 12.91 11.37 1.36
N LEU A 28 12.78 12.38 2.23
CA LEU A 28 13.88 13.22 2.67
C LEU A 28 14.91 12.47 3.54
N SER A 29 14.53 11.34 4.16
CA SER A 29 15.48 10.55 4.94
C SER A 29 16.55 9.91 4.05
N GLN A 30 16.17 9.51 2.83
CA GLN A 30 17.05 8.87 1.85
C GLN A 30 18.22 9.78 1.41
N THR A 31 18.06 11.10 1.61
CA THR A 31 19.08 12.12 1.34
C THR A 31 19.62 12.77 2.61
N PHE A 32 19.36 12.20 3.79
CA PHE A 32 19.83 12.71 5.08
C PHE A 32 19.43 14.17 5.35
N SER A 33 18.28 14.61 4.80
CA SER A 33 17.85 16.02 4.80
C SER A 33 17.04 16.40 6.05
N TYR A 34 17.58 16.13 7.24
CA TYR A 34 16.87 16.28 8.52
C TYR A 34 16.37 17.69 8.85
N PRO A 35 17.09 18.79 8.52
CA PRO A 35 16.55 20.13 8.72
C PRO A 35 15.27 20.36 7.88
N THR A 36 15.25 19.86 6.65
CA THR A 36 14.06 19.94 5.78
C THR A 36 12.94 19.05 6.31
N MET A 37 13.25 17.84 6.80
CA MET A 37 12.24 16.98 7.46
C MET A 37 11.60 17.70 8.65
N ALA A 38 12.40 18.38 9.48
CA ALA A 38 11.91 19.15 10.60
C ALA A 38 11.05 20.35 10.16
N SER A 39 11.34 20.97 9.01
CA SER A 39 10.55 22.10 8.48
C SER A 39 9.13 21.73 8.00
N LEU A 40 8.86 20.43 7.83
CA LEU A 40 7.51 19.92 7.54
C LEU A 40 6.57 20.01 8.75
N PHE A 41 7.12 20.22 9.95
CA PHE A 41 6.31 20.44 11.14
C PHE A 41 5.78 21.87 11.20
N THR A 42 4.65 22.08 11.88
CA THR A 42 4.23 23.42 12.29
C THR A 42 5.35 24.09 13.11
N PRO A 43 5.40 25.43 13.25
CA PRO A 43 6.44 26.09 14.05
C PRO A 43 6.56 25.57 15.49
N ASN A 44 5.44 25.11 16.07
CA ASN A 44 5.36 24.51 17.41
C ASN A 44 5.10 23.00 17.37
N GLY A 45 5.32 22.36 16.22
CA GLY A 45 5.01 20.95 16.01
C GLY A 45 5.91 20.05 16.84
N THR A 46 5.39 18.87 17.20
CA THR A 46 6.07 17.95 18.12
C THR A 46 6.34 16.60 17.47
N LEU A 47 7.56 16.09 17.64
CA LEU A 47 7.89 14.68 17.41
C LEU A 47 7.90 13.95 18.75
N LEU A 48 7.01 12.97 18.91
CA LEU A 48 6.98 12.05 20.04
C LEU A 48 7.47 10.68 19.60
N TRP A 49 8.55 10.21 20.20
CA TRP A 49 9.16 8.92 19.88
C TRP A 49 9.20 8.03 21.12
N GLY A 50 8.21 7.15 21.24
CA GLY A 50 7.94 6.47 22.51
C GLY A 50 7.64 7.48 23.62
N SER A 51 8.46 7.50 24.67
CA SER A 51 8.35 8.45 25.79
C SER A 51 9.10 9.77 25.59
N ARG A 52 9.86 9.92 24.50
CA ARG A 52 10.69 11.10 24.22
C ARG A 52 9.90 12.15 23.44
N SER A 53 10.15 13.43 23.72
CA SER A 53 9.48 14.56 23.08
C SER A 53 10.47 15.60 22.55
N PHE A 54 10.23 16.10 21.34
CA PHE A 54 11.01 17.14 20.67
C PHE A 54 10.04 18.16 20.06
N THR A 55 10.14 19.42 20.47
CA THR A 55 9.12 20.46 20.20
C THR A 55 9.64 21.63 19.35
N THR A 56 10.89 21.56 18.90
CA THR A 56 11.51 22.59 18.04
C THR A 56 12.11 21.93 16.82
N HIS A 57 12.11 22.61 15.67
CA HIS A 57 12.71 22.07 14.45
C HIS A 57 14.17 21.65 14.64
N SER A 58 14.95 22.39 15.42
CA SER A 58 16.34 22.04 15.74
C SER A 58 16.44 20.74 16.57
N SER A 59 15.60 20.57 17.59
CA SER A 59 15.59 19.35 18.41
C SER A 59 15.07 18.12 17.62
N ILE A 60 14.08 18.31 16.75
CA ILE A 60 13.57 17.29 15.83
C ILE A 60 14.67 16.88 14.85
N SER A 61 15.29 17.83 14.16
CA SER A 61 16.38 17.57 13.22
C SER A 61 17.54 16.83 13.89
N SER A 62 17.95 17.28 15.08
CA SER A 62 19.06 16.66 15.83
C SER A 62 18.73 15.24 16.30
N PHE A 63 17.47 14.97 16.66
CA PHE A 63 17.04 13.63 17.03
C PHE A 63 17.00 12.69 15.83
N LEU A 64 16.46 13.14 14.69
CA LEU A 64 16.42 12.37 13.46
C LEU A 64 17.84 12.04 12.97
N GLN A 65 18.76 13.00 13.08
CA GLN A 65 20.19 12.84 12.82
C GLN A 65 20.92 12.11 13.96
N ASN A 66 20.62 10.83 14.17
CA ASN A 66 21.35 10.02 15.15
C ASN A 66 22.69 9.50 14.59
N LYS A 67 23.49 8.80 15.41
CA LYS A 67 24.83 8.29 15.01
C LYS A 67 24.82 7.33 13.81
N LEU A 68 23.72 6.61 13.57
CA LEU A 68 23.53 5.73 12.41
C LEU A 68 23.02 6.49 11.18
N SER A 69 22.64 7.76 11.35
CA SER A 69 21.96 8.61 10.36
C SER A 69 22.91 9.69 9.84
N VAL A 70 24.21 9.38 9.76
CA VAL A 70 25.26 10.29 9.29
C VAL A 70 25.58 9.92 7.83
N PRO A 71 25.67 10.90 6.90
CA PRO A 71 25.88 10.65 5.47
C PRO A 71 27.33 10.20 5.15
N ASN A 72 27.78 9.11 5.75
CA ASN A 72 29.05 8.46 5.46
C ASN A 72 28.94 7.57 4.21
N PRO A 73 30.05 7.23 3.56
CA PRO A 73 30.05 6.20 2.52
C PRO A 73 29.41 4.90 3.03
N GLY A 74 28.41 4.40 2.30
CA GLY A 74 27.68 3.18 2.67
C GLY A 74 26.59 3.36 3.74
N ALA A 75 26.34 4.59 4.21
CA ALA A 75 25.25 4.83 5.15
C ALA A 75 23.88 4.70 4.50
N LEU A 76 22.88 4.33 5.30
CA LEU A 76 21.49 4.19 4.90
C LEU A 76 20.61 4.79 6.00
N ASP A 77 19.61 5.59 5.60
CA ASP A 77 18.48 5.93 6.46
C ASP A 77 17.20 6.01 5.61
N THR A 78 16.37 4.97 5.67
CA THR A 78 15.12 4.90 4.90
C THR A 78 13.95 4.69 5.84
N PHE A 79 13.10 5.70 5.95
CA PHE A 79 11.78 5.56 6.55
C PHE A 79 10.80 4.97 5.54
N VAL A 80 9.87 4.17 6.03
CA VAL A 80 8.66 3.74 5.34
C VAL A 80 7.48 4.10 6.23
N LEU A 81 6.57 4.88 5.68
CA LEU A 81 5.30 5.25 6.32
C LEU A 81 4.16 4.76 5.43
N ALA A 82 3.72 3.52 5.68
CA ALA A 82 2.82 2.78 4.80
C ALA A 82 1.37 2.80 5.30
N THR A 83 0.46 2.35 4.43
CA THR A 83 -0.98 2.10 4.72
C THR A 83 -1.68 3.29 5.38
N PRO A 84 -1.78 4.43 4.69
CA PRO A 84 -2.38 5.63 5.26
C PRO A 84 -3.85 5.37 5.63
N LEU A 85 -4.22 5.70 6.86
CA LEU A 85 -5.61 5.90 7.26
C LEU A 85 -5.74 7.29 7.85
N ILE A 86 -6.49 8.17 7.19
CA ILE A 86 -6.55 9.60 7.50
C ILE A 86 -8.00 10.05 7.62
N ASN A 87 -8.29 10.82 8.66
CA ASN A 87 -9.56 11.49 8.86
C ASN A 87 -9.33 13.01 8.96
N LEU A 88 -9.94 13.78 8.06
CA LEU A 88 -10.03 15.24 8.18
C LEU A 88 -11.00 15.61 9.30
N SER A 89 -10.78 16.75 9.94
CA SER A 89 -11.78 17.35 10.84
C SER A 89 -12.95 17.94 10.03
N PRO A 90 -14.16 18.05 10.63
CA PRO A 90 -15.31 18.65 9.97
C PRO A 90 -15.12 20.08 9.48
N ASP A 91 -14.20 20.84 10.07
CA ASP A 91 -13.84 22.21 9.65
C ASP A 91 -12.81 22.24 8.50
N GLY A 92 -12.26 21.09 8.10
CA GLY A 92 -11.30 20.94 7.01
C GLY A 92 -9.90 21.52 7.27
N ILE A 93 -9.58 21.98 8.49
CA ILE A 93 -8.30 22.66 8.78
C ILE A 93 -7.34 21.84 9.67
N THR A 94 -7.80 20.70 10.19
CA THR A 94 -6.95 19.72 10.89
C THR A 94 -7.20 18.30 10.37
N ALA A 95 -6.29 17.38 10.69
CA ALA A 95 -6.47 15.98 10.36
C ALA A 95 -5.75 15.08 11.36
N LYS A 96 -6.16 13.81 11.40
CA LYS A 96 -5.43 12.75 12.08
C LYS A 96 -5.10 11.64 11.10
N GLY A 97 -3.96 10.98 11.28
CA GLY A 97 -3.52 9.93 10.37
C GLY A 97 -2.76 8.82 11.08
N ARG A 98 -3.06 7.57 10.73
CA ARG A 98 -2.39 6.37 11.22
C ARG A 98 -1.56 5.72 10.11
N TYR A 99 -0.35 5.29 10.44
CA TYR A 99 0.56 4.65 9.49
C TYR A 99 1.29 3.48 10.13
N ASN A 100 1.56 2.48 9.30
CA ASN A 100 2.55 1.45 9.59
C ASN A 100 3.96 1.97 9.30
N GLY A 101 4.93 1.58 10.10
CA GLY A 101 6.25 2.20 10.12
C GLY A 101 7.40 1.21 10.05
N TRP A 102 8.35 1.44 9.14
CA TRP A 102 9.70 0.91 9.23
C TRP A 102 10.74 2.03 9.17
N ARG A 103 11.90 1.81 9.79
CA ARG A 103 13.11 2.61 9.56
C ARG A 103 14.31 1.68 9.42
N PHE A 104 14.97 1.73 8.27
CA PHE A 104 16.20 0.98 7.97
C PHE A 104 17.39 1.91 8.11
N GLN A 105 18.30 1.60 9.03
CA GLN A 105 19.49 2.41 9.29
C GLN A 105 20.78 1.61 9.17
N GLY A 106 21.83 2.25 8.70
CA GLY A 106 23.19 1.72 8.70
C GLY A 106 24.24 2.84 8.60
N ASP A 107 25.36 2.70 9.30
CA ASP A 107 26.42 3.73 9.34
C ASP A 107 27.54 3.54 8.29
N GLY A 108 27.45 2.48 7.49
CA GLY A 108 28.48 2.07 6.52
C GLY A 108 29.71 1.41 7.16
N LYS A 109 29.74 1.25 8.49
CA LYS A 109 30.85 0.67 9.27
C LYS A 109 30.48 -0.66 9.95
N GLY A 110 29.31 -1.19 9.62
CA GLY A 110 28.78 -2.46 10.13
C GLY A 110 27.64 -2.30 11.13
N ASN A 111 27.41 -1.10 11.70
CA ASN A 111 26.31 -0.92 12.63
C ASN A 111 25.02 -0.69 11.87
N THR A 112 23.94 -1.34 12.34
CA THR A 112 22.62 -1.27 11.73
C THR A 112 21.55 -1.17 12.81
N LEU A 113 20.41 -0.61 12.42
CA LEU A 113 19.20 -0.65 13.21
C LEU A 113 18.01 -0.73 12.27
N LEU A 114 17.13 -1.69 12.52
CA LEU A 114 15.80 -1.74 11.96
C LEU A 114 14.81 -1.48 13.08
N GLN A 115 13.90 -0.54 12.86
CA GLN A 115 12.82 -0.25 13.80
C GLN A 115 11.48 -0.37 13.07
N GLY A 116 10.44 -0.78 13.80
CA GLY A 116 9.09 -0.72 13.28
C GLY A 116 8.02 -0.53 14.34
N GLY A 117 6.91 0.04 13.90
CA GLY A 117 5.79 0.35 14.77
C GLY A 117 4.68 1.14 14.08
N ILE A 118 3.90 1.86 14.89
CA ILE A 118 2.73 2.61 14.44
C ILE A 118 2.97 4.10 14.63
N TYR A 119 2.56 4.89 13.65
CA TYR A 119 2.47 6.33 13.77
C TYR A 119 1.02 6.76 13.95
N GLU A 120 0.74 7.65 14.90
CA GLU A 120 -0.54 8.37 15.06
C GLU A 120 -0.24 9.86 14.99
N ASN A 121 -0.46 10.45 13.83
CA ASN A 121 -0.06 11.80 13.52
C ASN A 121 -1.27 12.75 13.56
N GLU A 122 -1.00 14.00 13.88
CA GLU A 122 -1.94 15.11 13.73
C GLU A 122 -1.37 16.15 12.78
N TYR A 123 -2.25 16.76 11.99
CA TYR A 123 -1.89 17.71 10.94
C TYR A 123 -2.72 18.99 11.08
N ARG A 124 -2.14 20.10 10.63
CA ARG A 124 -2.82 21.40 10.56
C ARG A 124 -2.52 22.07 9.24
N LEU A 125 -3.54 22.70 8.67
CA LEU A 125 -3.40 23.63 7.56
C LEU A 125 -2.86 24.97 8.10
N VAL A 126 -1.65 25.37 7.68
CA VAL A 126 -1.00 26.63 8.06
C VAL A 126 -0.81 27.47 6.81
N GLY A 127 -1.58 28.56 6.69
CA GLY A 127 -1.72 29.26 5.42
C GLY A 127 -2.37 28.31 4.40
N ASN A 128 -1.67 28.04 3.29
CA ASN A 128 -2.12 27.11 2.25
C ASN A 128 -1.30 25.79 2.23
N GLU A 129 -0.59 25.48 3.31
CA GLU A 129 0.26 24.29 3.41
C GLU A 129 -0.17 23.39 4.56
N TRP A 130 -0.39 22.11 4.28
CA TRP A 130 -0.55 21.11 5.33
C TRP A 130 0.80 20.83 5.99
N LYS A 131 0.83 20.84 7.32
CA LYS A 131 2.02 20.58 8.12
C LYS A 131 1.73 19.57 9.21
N ILE A 132 2.79 18.92 9.68
CA ILE A 132 2.75 17.96 10.78
C ILE A 132 2.69 18.76 12.10
N GLU A 133 1.56 18.67 12.81
CA GLU A 133 1.42 19.26 14.15
C GLU A 133 2.02 18.31 15.19
N LEU A 134 1.73 17.02 15.05
CA LEU A 134 2.23 15.96 15.91
C LEU A 134 2.61 14.75 15.05
N MET A 135 3.81 14.23 15.23
CA MET A 135 4.16 12.88 14.81
C MET A 135 4.39 12.03 16.04
N ARG A 136 3.51 11.07 16.32
CA ARG A 136 3.66 10.15 17.47
C ARG A 136 3.98 8.75 17.00
N TYR A 137 5.19 8.30 17.28
CA TYR A 137 5.64 6.94 17.03
C TYR A 137 5.50 6.05 18.26
N TYR A 138 4.76 4.95 18.10
CA TYR A 138 4.65 3.85 19.04
C TYR A 138 5.61 2.73 18.60
N PRO A 139 6.77 2.55 19.25
CA PRO A 139 7.71 1.50 18.89
C PRO A 139 7.14 0.11 19.22
N HIS A 140 7.19 -0.81 18.27
CA HIS A 140 6.76 -2.20 18.48
C HIS A 140 7.93 -3.16 18.51
N TYR A 141 8.86 -3.03 17.56
CA TYR A 141 10.01 -3.90 17.43
C TYR A 141 11.24 -3.16 16.92
N GLU A 142 12.41 -3.64 17.31
CA GLU A 142 13.69 -3.16 16.83
C GLU A 142 14.79 -4.22 16.93
N GLY A 143 15.88 -4.01 16.21
CA GLY A 143 17.08 -4.82 16.31
C GLY A 143 18.12 -4.48 15.25
N ASN A 144 19.34 -4.97 15.42
CA ASN A 144 20.36 -4.88 14.40
C ASN A 144 20.17 -5.98 13.34
N TYR A 145 20.93 -5.90 12.24
CA TYR A 145 20.83 -6.86 11.15
C TYR A 145 21.29 -8.27 11.52
N GLU A 146 22.28 -8.43 12.40
CA GLU A 146 22.80 -9.76 12.75
C GLU A 146 21.77 -10.58 13.55
N GLU A 147 21.11 -9.92 14.51
CA GLU A 147 20.13 -10.54 15.40
C GLU A 147 18.71 -10.54 14.85
N GLY A 148 18.43 -9.66 13.87
CA GLY A 148 17.09 -9.33 13.43
C GLY A 148 16.34 -8.50 14.46
N TRP A 149 15.09 -8.15 14.15
CA TRP A 149 14.24 -7.44 15.09
C TRP A 149 13.53 -8.37 16.07
N ARG A 150 13.17 -7.80 17.21
CA ARG A 150 12.33 -8.41 18.24
C ARG A 150 11.50 -7.32 18.90
N ASN A 151 10.56 -7.70 19.76
CA ASN A 151 9.79 -6.75 20.54
C ASN A 151 10.75 -5.78 21.26
N VAL A 152 10.40 -4.50 21.27
CA VAL A 152 11.18 -3.48 21.99
C VAL A 152 11.38 -3.90 23.45
N ASP A 153 12.59 -3.71 23.97
CA ASP A 153 13.05 -4.19 25.28
C ASP A 153 12.98 -5.73 25.51
N GLY A 154 12.65 -6.53 24.49
CA GLY A 154 12.46 -7.98 24.62
C GLY A 154 11.25 -8.37 25.50
N LYS A 155 10.30 -7.46 25.69
CA LYS A 155 9.12 -7.65 26.56
C LYS A 155 7.88 -8.04 25.76
N ASP A 156 6.84 -8.46 26.47
CA ASP A 156 5.52 -8.57 25.84
C ASP A 156 5.09 -7.17 25.40
N PHE A 157 4.49 -7.11 24.22
CA PHE A 157 3.85 -5.92 23.71
C PHE A 157 2.70 -5.52 24.63
N GLY A 158 2.65 -4.24 25.01
CA GLY A 158 1.65 -3.69 25.93
C GLY A 158 0.30 -3.38 25.25
N ALA A 159 -0.31 -2.26 25.65
CA ALA A 159 -1.60 -1.82 25.13
C ALA A 159 -1.53 -1.47 23.63
N VAL A 160 -2.62 -1.75 22.92
CA VAL A 160 -2.82 -1.36 21.52
C VAL A 160 -2.75 0.17 21.41
N PRO A 161 -1.92 0.75 20.50
CA PRO A 161 -1.91 2.17 20.24
C PRO A 161 -3.32 2.65 19.90
N PRO A 162 -3.83 3.68 20.59
CA PRO A 162 -5.21 4.11 20.44
C PRO A 162 -5.50 4.47 18.99
N PHE A 163 -6.65 4.04 18.50
CA PHE A 163 -7.15 4.47 17.20
C PHE A 163 -7.74 5.86 17.33
N HIS A 164 -7.40 6.78 16.41
CA HIS A 164 -8.03 8.09 16.35
C HIS A 164 -9.45 8.08 15.75
N TYR A 165 -9.94 6.90 15.38
CA TYR A 165 -11.18 6.67 14.66
C TYR A 165 -11.93 5.47 15.25
N THR A 166 -13.26 5.52 15.15
CA THR A 166 -14.20 4.41 15.34
C THR A 166 -14.39 3.61 14.04
N PRO A 167 -15.00 2.42 14.08
CA PRO A 167 -15.33 1.67 12.87
C PRO A 167 -16.16 2.44 11.83
N ASP A 168 -16.98 3.41 12.26
CA ASP A 168 -17.75 4.24 11.34
C ASP A 168 -16.89 5.35 10.73
N GLU A 169 -16.06 6.00 11.55
CA GLU A 169 -15.10 7.02 11.07
C GLU A 169 -14.02 6.43 10.15
N ALA A 170 -13.68 5.14 10.30
CA ALA A 170 -12.76 4.43 9.39
C ALA A 170 -13.19 4.53 7.91
N GLY A 171 -14.50 4.52 7.65
CA GLY A 171 -15.08 4.62 6.31
C GLY A 171 -15.39 6.06 5.86
N VAL A 172 -15.01 7.07 6.65
CA VAL A 172 -15.35 8.48 6.41
C VAL A 172 -14.08 9.34 6.53
N PRO A 173 -13.16 9.26 5.54
CA PRO A 173 -11.93 10.07 5.58
C PRO A 173 -12.23 11.57 5.53
N ILE A 174 -13.35 11.97 4.92
CA ILE A 174 -13.82 13.34 4.83
C ILE A 174 -15.23 13.40 5.47
N PRO A 175 -15.36 13.89 6.72
CA PRO A 175 -16.66 13.98 7.37
C PRO A 175 -17.54 15.05 6.70
N LYS A 176 -18.86 14.90 6.83
CA LYS A 176 -19.80 15.96 6.47
C LYS A 176 -19.53 17.19 7.35
N VAL A 177 -19.41 18.35 6.72
CA VAL A 177 -19.22 19.62 7.44
C VAL A 177 -20.44 19.89 8.33
N LEU A 178 -20.22 20.27 9.59
CA LEU A 178 -21.28 20.67 10.53
C LEU A 178 -21.49 22.19 10.45
N GLY A 179 -22.70 22.62 10.06
CA GLY A 179 -23.10 24.04 9.97
C GLY A 179 -23.03 24.63 8.56
N GLU A 180 -23.52 25.87 8.39
CA GLU A 180 -23.40 26.66 7.16
C GLU A 180 -21.91 27.02 6.92
N ALA A 181 -21.14 26.08 6.40
CA ALA A 181 -20.06 26.42 5.49
C ALA A 181 -20.63 26.52 4.07
N GLU A 182 -21.77 27.21 3.91
CA GLU A 182 -22.23 27.65 2.60
C GLU A 182 -21.25 28.71 2.09
N GLY A 183 -20.36 28.33 1.17
CA GLY A 183 -19.62 29.31 0.35
C GLY A 183 -18.25 29.77 0.85
N GLY A 184 -17.58 29.04 1.73
CA GLY A 184 -16.23 29.40 2.20
C GLY A 184 -15.05 28.94 1.33
N GLY A 185 -15.28 28.10 0.31
CA GLY A 185 -14.24 27.73 -0.66
C GLY A 185 -14.14 28.78 -1.76
N GLU A 186 -12.93 29.06 -2.27
CA GLU A 186 -12.76 29.80 -3.52
C GLU A 186 -13.72 29.21 -4.58
N THR A 187 -14.69 30.02 -5.01
CA THR A 187 -15.58 29.64 -6.11
C THR A 187 -14.75 29.66 -7.37
N GLY A 188 -14.20 28.50 -7.73
CA GLY A 188 -13.53 28.34 -9.00
C GLY A 188 -14.50 28.43 -10.17
N THR A 189 -13.99 28.83 -11.32
CA THR A 189 -14.72 28.73 -12.60
C THR A 189 -15.08 27.27 -12.88
N LEU A 190 -16.02 27.05 -13.80
CA LEU A 190 -16.36 25.70 -14.25
C LEU A 190 -15.13 24.96 -14.79
N GLU A 191 -14.29 25.67 -15.54
CA GLU A 191 -13.06 25.16 -16.13
C GLU A 191 -12.01 24.84 -15.05
N GLU A 192 -11.90 25.62 -13.98
CA GLU A 192 -11.04 25.31 -12.82
C GLU A 192 -11.49 24.05 -12.09
N VAL A 193 -12.79 23.93 -11.78
CA VAL A 193 -13.34 22.76 -11.09
C VAL A 193 -13.14 21.50 -11.94
N ARG A 194 -13.41 21.59 -13.26
CA ARG A 194 -13.15 20.51 -14.20
C ARG A 194 -11.69 20.09 -14.20
N ARG A 195 -10.78 21.06 -14.31
CA ARG A 195 -9.35 20.79 -14.34
C ARG A 195 -8.87 20.14 -13.04
N ARG A 196 -9.36 20.58 -11.89
CA ARG A 196 -9.00 20.03 -10.57
C ARG A 196 -9.44 18.58 -10.43
N VAL A 197 -10.69 18.26 -10.80
CA VAL A 197 -11.17 16.86 -10.73
C VAL A 197 -10.46 15.96 -11.74
N GLU A 198 -10.13 16.45 -12.94
CA GLU A 198 -9.33 15.73 -13.91
C GLU A 198 -7.93 15.40 -13.38
N VAL A 199 -7.25 16.35 -12.72
CA VAL A 199 -5.95 16.10 -12.06
C VAL A 199 -6.05 14.97 -11.04
N LEU A 200 -7.08 15.00 -10.20
CA LEU A 200 -7.23 14.00 -9.16
C LEU A 200 -7.56 12.60 -9.74
N SER A 201 -8.37 12.53 -10.80
CA SER A 201 -8.61 11.30 -11.54
C SER A 201 -7.33 10.77 -12.20
N ASP A 202 -6.52 11.66 -12.80
CA ASP A 202 -5.22 11.32 -13.39
C ASP A 202 -4.24 10.79 -12.35
N GLU A 203 -4.20 11.38 -11.15
CA GLU A 203 -3.38 10.89 -10.05
C GLU A 203 -3.75 9.43 -9.66
N ASP A 204 -5.04 9.09 -9.68
CA ASP A 204 -5.52 7.75 -9.31
C ASP A 204 -5.15 6.71 -10.38
N GLU A 205 -5.33 7.05 -11.66
CA GLU A 205 -4.93 6.21 -12.78
C GLU A 205 -3.41 5.95 -12.78
N VAL A 206 -2.60 7.00 -12.61
CA VAL A 206 -1.13 6.89 -12.58
C VAL A 206 -0.66 6.11 -11.35
N ARG A 207 -1.26 6.32 -10.18
CA ARG A 207 -0.91 5.58 -8.95
C ARG A 207 -1.24 4.09 -9.10
N ASN A 208 -2.41 3.76 -9.64
CA ASN A 208 -2.79 2.39 -9.96
C ASN A 208 -1.81 1.74 -10.94
N LEU A 209 -1.39 2.47 -11.98
CA LEU A 209 -0.42 1.97 -12.95
C LEU A 209 0.96 1.70 -12.33
N GLN A 210 1.45 2.60 -11.47
CA GLN A 210 2.69 2.39 -10.70
C GLN A 210 2.60 1.20 -9.75
N HIS A 211 1.44 0.99 -9.12
CA HIS A 211 1.22 -0.15 -8.24
C HIS A 211 1.09 -1.47 -9.03
N ALA A 212 0.41 -1.45 -10.18
CA ALA A 212 0.30 -2.60 -11.08
C ALA A 212 1.68 -3.07 -11.56
N TRP A 213 2.55 -2.13 -11.93
CA TRP A 213 3.95 -2.39 -12.29
C TRP A 213 4.65 -3.31 -11.27
N GLY A 214 4.58 -3.01 -9.97
CA GLY A 214 5.25 -3.82 -8.96
C GLY A 214 4.73 -5.27 -8.90
N TYR A 215 3.43 -5.50 -9.11
CA TYR A 215 2.87 -6.86 -9.15
C TYR A 215 3.34 -7.65 -10.37
N HIS A 216 3.45 -7.00 -11.54
CA HIS A 216 3.97 -7.64 -12.73
C HIS A 216 5.48 -7.93 -12.61
N LEU A 217 6.23 -7.06 -11.94
CA LEU A 217 7.63 -7.31 -11.60
C LEU A 217 7.81 -8.52 -10.70
N ASP A 218 7.01 -8.65 -9.63
CA ASP A 218 7.14 -9.77 -8.69
C ASP A 218 7.05 -11.13 -9.37
N ARG A 219 6.20 -11.21 -10.40
CA ARG A 219 5.90 -12.41 -11.17
C ARG A 219 6.77 -12.57 -12.40
N ARG A 220 7.66 -11.60 -12.66
CA ARG A 220 8.46 -11.50 -13.88
C ARG A 220 7.62 -11.65 -15.14
N MET A 221 6.47 -10.97 -15.19
CA MET A 221 5.58 -10.95 -16.36
C MET A 221 6.07 -9.88 -17.34
N TRP A 222 7.16 -10.14 -18.06
CA TRP A 222 7.83 -9.11 -18.88
C TRP A 222 6.96 -8.59 -20.01
N ASP A 223 6.14 -9.45 -20.62
CA ASP A 223 5.15 -9.00 -21.61
C ASP A 223 4.14 -8.00 -21.00
N ASP A 224 3.62 -8.26 -19.80
CA ASP A 224 2.71 -7.34 -19.11
C ASP A 224 3.42 -6.05 -18.70
N VAL A 225 4.69 -6.12 -18.31
CA VAL A 225 5.49 -4.93 -17.97
C VAL A 225 5.71 -4.05 -19.21
N GLU A 226 6.06 -4.65 -20.36
CA GLU A 226 6.22 -3.92 -21.62
C GLU A 226 4.90 -3.32 -22.13
N ASP A 227 3.76 -3.94 -21.83
CA ASP A 227 2.44 -3.39 -22.18
C ASP A 227 2.11 -2.09 -21.42
N LEU A 228 2.60 -1.88 -20.17
CA LEU A 228 2.31 -0.68 -19.34
C LEU A 228 2.85 0.63 -19.92
N PHE A 229 3.64 0.49 -20.94
CA PHE A 229 4.48 1.46 -21.58
C PHE A 229 3.83 1.87 -22.94
N GLY A 230 2.86 1.08 -23.43
CA GLY A 230 2.05 1.33 -24.63
C GLY A 230 2.31 0.30 -25.74
N ASP A 231 1.47 0.32 -26.79
CA ASP A 231 1.58 -0.64 -27.90
C ASP A 231 2.98 -0.66 -28.52
N GLY A 232 3.66 -1.81 -28.43
CA GLY A 232 5.09 -2.06 -28.70
C GLY A 232 5.62 -1.76 -30.12
N GLY A 233 4.89 -1.01 -30.95
CA GLY A 233 5.29 -0.69 -32.32
C GLY A 233 5.95 0.67 -32.54
N LYS A 234 5.80 1.69 -31.65
CA LYS A 234 6.17 3.09 -31.97
C LYS A 234 6.55 4.02 -30.81
N TRP A 235 6.88 3.53 -29.62
CA TRP A 235 7.04 4.43 -28.46
C TRP A 235 8.45 4.35 -27.82
N GLU A 236 8.92 5.49 -27.29
CA GLU A 236 10.33 5.81 -26.99
C GLU A 236 10.74 5.61 -25.51
N GLY A 237 10.07 4.73 -24.77
CA GLY A 237 10.30 4.67 -23.33
C GLY A 237 11.69 4.25 -22.91
N VAL A 238 12.04 4.61 -21.68
CA VAL A 238 13.36 4.32 -21.10
C VAL A 238 13.17 3.54 -19.80
N PHE A 239 13.89 2.43 -19.67
CA PHE A 239 14.10 1.76 -18.40
C PHE A 239 15.55 1.97 -17.99
N GLU A 240 15.77 2.51 -16.80
CA GLU A 240 17.07 2.81 -16.24
C GLU A 240 17.19 2.21 -14.85
N VAL A 241 18.32 1.57 -14.59
CA VAL A 241 18.74 1.20 -13.24
C VAL A 241 20.09 1.87 -12.99
N ASP A 242 20.10 2.80 -12.04
CA ASP A 242 21.27 3.63 -11.73
C ASP A 242 22.49 2.76 -11.39
N GLY A 243 23.62 3.07 -12.00
CA GLY A 243 24.86 2.28 -11.89
C GLY A 243 24.86 0.94 -12.64
N VAL A 244 23.79 0.56 -13.34
CA VAL A 244 23.69 -0.71 -14.09
C VAL A 244 23.54 -0.48 -15.59
N GLY A 245 22.61 0.39 -16.00
CA GLY A 245 22.39 0.67 -17.42
C GLY A 245 21.08 1.39 -17.71
N SER A 246 20.95 1.82 -18.97
CA SER A 246 19.76 2.47 -19.52
C SER A 246 19.41 1.82 -20.85
N TRP A 247 18.15 1.45 -21.03
CA TRP A 247 17.64 0.76 -22.20
C TRP A 247 16.40 1.46 -22.74
N LYS A 248 16.29 1.56 -24.07
CA LYS A 248 15.25 2.35 -24.74
C LYS A 248 14.40 1.52 -25.68
N GLY A 249 13.12 1.87 -25.76
CA GLY A 249 12.14 1.27 -26.66
C GLY A 249 11.70 -0.15 -26.28
N ALA A 250 10.71 -0.66 -27.01
CA ALA A 250 10.25 -2.04 -26.91
C ALA A 250 11.40 -3.03 -27.18
N GLY A 251 11.55 -4.06 -26.35
CA GLY A 251 12.69 -4.99 -26.36
C GLY A 251 13.94 -4.45 -25.66
N GLY A 252 14.17 -3.13 -25.64
CA GLY A 252 15.18 -2.50 -24.79
C GLY A 252 14.79 -2.61 -23.32
N VAL A 253 13.57 -2.23 -22.99
CA VAL A 253 12.98 -2.39 -21.65
C VAL A 253 13.13 -3.83 -21.17
N ARG A 254 12.68 -4.83 -21.95
CA ARG A 254 12.85 -6.25 -21.62
C ARG A 254 14.29 -6.65 -21.38
N LYS A 255 15.24 -6.25 -22.24
CA LYS A 255 16.67 -6.52 -22.01
C LYS A 255 17.17 -5.94 -20.69
N GLY A 256 16.69 -4.76 -20.31
CA GLY A 256 17.02 -4.14 -19.02
C GLY A 256 16.43 -4.90 -17.83
N LEU A 257 15.17 -5.32 -17.91
CA LEU A 257 14.52 -6.17 -16.91
C LEU A 257 15.26 -7.50 -16.76
N GLU A 258 15.59 -8.15 -17.86
CA GLU A 258 16.34 -9.42 -17.86
C GLU A 258 17.77 -9.24 -17.33
N ARG A 259 18.40 -8.09 -17.60
CA ARG A 259 19.72 -7.76 -17.04
C ARG A 259 19.68 -7.55 -15.53
N TRP A 260 18.65 -6.90 -15.00
CA TRP A 260 18.55 -6.51 -13.60
C TRP A 260 17.91 -7.57 -12.69
N MET A 261 16.87 -8.23 -13.20
CA MET A 261 16.01 -9.14 -12.46
C MET A 261 16.19 -10.58 -12.97
N GLY A 262 16.39 -10.80 -14.27
CA GLY A 262 16.58 -12.12 -14.87
C GLY A 262 15.47 -12.46 -15.88
N GLU A 263 15.55 -13.65 -16.49
CA GLU A 263 14.60 -14.11 -17.51
C GLU A 263 13.14 -14.08 -17.04
N GLU A 264 12.23 -13.95 -18.02
CA GLU A 264 10.78 -13.97 -17.84
C GLU A 264 10.30 -15.24 -17.13
N GLY A 265 9.29 -15.08 -16.29
CA GLY A 265 8.68 -16.16 -15.54
C GLY A 265 9.47 -16.55 -14.28
N LEU A 266 8.72 -16.90 -13.24
CA LEU A 266 9.30 -17.43 -12.01
C LEU A 266 9.68 -18.91 -12.18
N LYS A 267 10.79 -19.29 -11.55
CA LYS A 267 11.21 -20.68 -11.33
C LYS A 267 11.16 -20.98 -9.82
N ARG A 268 11.07 -22.27 -9.46
CA ARG A 268 11.09 -22.69 -8.05
C ARG A 268 12.28 -22.09 -7.31
N GLY A 269 12.06 -21.50 -6.15
CA GLY A 269 13.12 -20.89 -5.33
C GLY A 269 13.62 -19.54 -5.84
N LEU A 270 12.94 -18.95 -6.82
CA LEU A 270 13.20 -17.60 -7.31
C LEU A 270 12.22 -16.62 -6.65
N LEU A 271 12.76 -15.69 -5.86
CA LEU A 271 11.99 -14.59 -5.25
C LEU A 271 12.36 -13.29 -5.96
N ASN A 272 11.36 -12.51 -6.35
CA ASN A 272 11.56 -11.24 -7.03
C ASN A 272 10.64 -10.15 -6.48
N GLU A 273 10.47 -10.06 -5.17
CA GLU A 273 9.47 -9.16 -4.58
C GLU A 273 9.96 -7.72 -4.57
N HIS A 274 9.27 -6.81 -5.25
CA HIS A 274 9.56 -5.37 -5.29
C HIS A 274 8.45 -4.60 -4.57
N LEU A 275 8.62 -4.38 -3.27
CA LEU A 275 7.64 -3.67 -2.43
C LEU A 275 7.73 -2.16 -2.68
N ILE A 276 6.60 -1.55 -3.05
CA ILE A 276 6.48 -0.11 -3.31
C ILE A 276 5.79 0.60 -2.13
N PHE A 277 6.40 1.69 -1.66
CA PHE A 277 5.88 2.51 -0.57
C PHE A 277 5.93 4.01 -0.89
N ASN A 278 5.17 4.80 -0.11
CA ASN A 278 5.23 6.27 -0.13
C ASN A 278 5.12 6.89 -1.54
N THR A 279 4.30 6.28 -2.40
CA THR A 279 4.15 6.72 -3.79
C THR A 279 3.46 8.08 -3.87
N MET A 280 4.17 9.07 -4.39
CA MET A 280 3.67 10.40 -4.71
C MET A 280 3.51 10.54 -6.22
N VAL A 281 2.46 11.24 -6.64
CA VAL A 281 2.15 11.51 -8.05
C VAL A 281 1.97 13.01 -8.24
N SER A 282 2.58 13.58 -9.28
CA SER A 282 2.39 14.98 -9.68
C SER A 282 2.02 15.05 -11.15
N VAL A 283 0.80 15.50 -11.45
CA VAL A 283 0.29 15.65 -12.82
C VAL A 283 0.58 17.06 -13.33
N ARG A 284 1.24 17.16 -14.48
CA ARG A 284 1.68 18.42 -15.11
C ARG A 284 1.11 18.55 -16.52
N GLU A 285 1.43 19.67 -17.19
CA GLU A 285 1.12 19.93 -18.60
C GLU A 285 -0.36 19.71 -18.97
N ALA A 286 -1.26 20.20 -18.11
CA ALA A 286 -2.69 20.07 -18.30
C ALA A 286 -3.19 18.61 -18.42
N GLY A 287 -2.62 17.66 -17.65
CA GLY A 287 -3.09 16.26 -17.63
C GLY A 287 -2.47 15.37 -18.70
N LYS A 288 -1.32 15.78 -19.26
CA LYS A 288 -0.64 15.04 -20.34
C LYS A 288 0.57 14.25 -19.88
N VAL A 289 1.24 14.71 -18.82
CA VAL A 289 2.45 14.12 -18.27
C VAL A 289 2.30 14.04 -16.75
N ALA A 290 2.79 12.97 -16.13
CA ALA A 290 2.88 12.87 -14.68
C ALA A 290 4.28 12.41 -14.27
N ASP A 291 4.77 12.91 -13.13
CA ASP A 291 5.94 12.37 -12.45
C ASP A 291 5.50 11.56 -11.24
N VAL A 292 6.22 10.49 -10.95
CA VAL A 292 5.98 9.64 -9.78
C VAL A 292 7.28 9.39 -9.06
N ARG A 293 7.24 9.43 -7.73
CA ARG A 293 8.35 9.02 -6.87
C ARG A 293 7.83 8.09 -5.78
N GLY A 294 8.62 7.10 -5.41
CA GLY A 294 8.36 6.30 -4.22
C GLY A 294 9.60 5.55 -3.75
N ILE A 295 9.42 4.80 -2.67
CA ILE A 295 10.45 3.96 -2.05
C ILE A 295 10.26 2.54 -2.53
N GLU A 296 11.36 1.87 -2.88
CA GLU A 296 11.37 0.44 -3.18
C GLU A 296 12.19 -0.31 -2.13
N ILE A 297 11.60 -1.39 -1.59
CA ILE A 297 12.31 -2.41 -0.83
C ILE A 297 12.11 -3.73 -1.56
N ALA A 298 13.15 -4.21 -2.23
CA ALA A 298 13.12 -5.48 -2.92
C ALA A 298 13.75 -6.61 -2.10
N LEU A 299 13.09 -7.77 -2.11
CA LEU A 299 13.57 -9.04 -1.56
C LEU A 299 13.82 -9.97 -2.75
N VAL A 300 15.10 -10.10 -3.13
CA VAL A 300 15.51 -10.88 -4.30
C VAL A 300 16.16 -12.18 -3.83
N GLY A 301 15.81 -13.29 -4.46
CA GLY A 301 16.33 -14.61 -4.13
C GLY A 301 16.43 -15.49 -5.37
N ASP A 302 17.48 -16.29 -5.44
CA ASP A 302 17.63 -17.34 -6.44
C ASP A 302 18.44 -18.49 -5.83
N ARG A 303 17.76 -19.62 -5.61
CA ARG A 303 18.37 -20.81 -5.00
C ARG A 303 19.39 -21.49 -5.90
N GLU A 304 19.28 -21.40 -7.23
CA GLU A 304 20.24 -22.02 -8.15
C GLU A 304 21.61 -21.33 -8.05
N THR A 305 21.60 -20.01 -7.86
CA THR A 305 22.82 -19.20 -7.74
C THR A 305 23.21 -18.89 -6.29
N ASN A 306 22.48 -19.42 -5.31
CA ASN A 306 22.64 -19.11 -3.88
C ASN A 306 22.60 -17.59 -3.59
N ARG A 307 21.79 -16.85 -4.36
CA ARG A 307 21.63 -15.41 -4.24
C ARG A 307 20.47 -15.10 -3.31
N SER A 308 20.67 -14.16 -2.39
CA SER A 308 19.62 -13.60 -1.53
C SER A 308 20.04 -12.18 -1.19
N GLU A 309 19.21 -11.18 -1.53
CA GLU A 309 19.61 -9.77 -1.50
C GLU A 309 18.49 -8.85 -1.01
N TRP A 310 18.84 -7.95 -0.09
CA TRP A 310 18.07 -6.73 0.13
C TRP A 310 18.44 -5.71 -0.94
N ARG A 311 17.44 -5.10 -1.57
CA ARG A 311 17.65 -3.89 -2.40
C ARG A 311 16.76 -2.79 -1.84
N ILE A 312 17.37 -1.73 -1.33
CA ILE A 312 16.67 -0.59 -0.75
C ILE A 312 17.00 0.63 -1.59
N GLY A 313 15.98 1.29 -2.11
CA GLY A 313 16.17 2.42 -3.00
C GLY A 313 14.92 3.26 -3.18
N TYR A 314 14.92 4.03 -4.25
CA TYR A 314 13.77 4.79 -4.68
C TYR A 314 13.59 4.65 -6.18
N PHE A 315 12.39 4.92 -6.66
CA PHE A 315 12.13 5.11 -8.08
C PHE A 315 11.69 6.55 -8.34
N GLN A 316 11.98 7.03 -9.54
CA GLN A 316 11.49 8.29 -10.05
C GLN A 316 11.12 8.12 -11.52
N ASN A 317 9.82 8.07 -11.78
CA ASN A 317 9.27 7.67 -13.06
C ASN A 317 8.50 8.85 -13.66
N SER A 318 8.30 8.80 -14.98
CA SER A 318 7.41 9.71 -15.68
C SER A 318 6.45 8.94 -16.57
N PHE A 319 5.27 9.50 -16.76
CA PHE A 319 4.15 8.91 -17.49
C PHE A 319 3.63 9.91 -18.51
N VAL A 320 2.98 9.40 -19.54
CA VAL A 320 2.35 10.18 -20.60
C VAL A 320 0.96 9.63 -20.91
N LYS A 321 -0.02 10.53 -21.08
CA LYS A 321 -1.39 10.15 -21.46
C LYS A 321 -1.49 10.11 -22.98
N ARG A 322 -1.78 8.95 -23.57
CA ARG A 322 -1.95 8.75 -25.02
C ARG A 322 -3.28 8.06 -25.28
N GLY A 323 -4.11 8.64 -26.16
CA GLY A 323 -5.43 8.06 -26.46
C GLY A 323 -6.38 7.95 -25.27
N GLY A 324 -6.17 8.76 -24.22
CA GLY A 324 -6.94 8.70 -22.97
C GLY A 324 -6.38 7.72 -21.92
N THR A 325 -5.33 6.96 -22.24
CA THR A 325 -4.73 5.98 -21.32
C THR A 325 -3.36 6.46 -20.86
N TRP A 326 -3.09 6.39 -19.55
CA TRP A 326 -1.76 6.65 -19.01
C TRP A 326 -0.81 5.49 -19.31
N GLN A 327 0.42 5.84 -19.67
CA GLN A 327 1.47 4.88 -20.03
C GLN A 327 2.78 5.34 -19.40
N PHE A 328 3.65 4.41 -19.02
CA PHE A 328 5.01 4.75 -18.62
C PHE A 328 5.75 5.44 -19.78
N LEU A 329 6.60 6.40 -19.45
CA LEU A 329 7.52 7.06 -20.37
C LEU A 329 8.97 6.79 -19.97
N ASN A 330 9.35 7.13 -18.73
CA ASN A 330 10.66 6.80 -18.19
C ASN A 330 10.49 6.11 -16.85
N VAL A 331 11.20 5.00 -16.65
CA VAL A 331 11.33 4.30 -15.37
C VAL A 331 12.78 4.39 -14.94
N THR A 332 13.03 4.94 -13.76
CA THR A 332 14.36 5.00 -13.16
C THR A 332 14.30 4.37 -11.78
N ILE A 333 15.00 3.24 -11.60
CA ILE A 333 15.25 2.62 -10.30
C ILE A 333 16.63 3.05 -9.81
N ALA A 334 16.70 3.62 -8.61
CA ALA A 334 17.93 4.10 -8.00
C ALA A 334 18.18 3.38 -6.66
N PRO A 335 18.94 2.27 -6.68
CA PRO A 335 19.34 1.58 -5.45
C PRO A 335 20.23 2.48 -4.58
N LEU A 336 19.88 2.62 -3.31
CA LEU A 336 20.76 3.22 -2.29
C LEU A 336 21.68 2.15 -1.72
N VAL A 337 21.13 0.95 -1.49
CA VAL A 337 21.85 -0.23 -1.06
C VAL A 337 21.37 -1.46 -1.82
N VAL A 338 22.31 -2.25 -2.31
CA VAL A 338 22.13 -3.69 -2.60
C VAL A 338 23.04 -4.44 -1.64
N ALA A 339 22.49 -5.40 -0.90
CA ALA A 339 23.24 -6.12 0.12
C ALA A 339 22.87 -7.61 0.14
N ASN A 340 23.89 -8.46 0.15
CA ASN A 340 23.69 -9.89 0.37
C ASN A 340 23.02 -10.12 1.73
N TYR A 341 22.04 -11.01 1.76
CA TYR A 341 21.28 -11.32 2.96
C TYR A 341 22.18 -11.87 4.08
N SER A 342 23.22 -12.62 3.75
CA SER A 342 24.15 -13.17 4.75
C SER A 342 24.95 -12.11 5.52
N THR A 343 25.17 -10.93 4.92
CA THR A 343 25.98 -9.86 5.52
C THR A 343 25.18 -8.62 5.92
N GLY A 344 24.03 -8.41 5.28
CA GLY A 344 23.19 -7.22 5.45
C GLY A 344 23.83 -5.94 4.92
N TRP A 345 23.13 -4.83 5.18
CA TRP A 345 23.47 -3.50 4.64
C TRP A 345 24.44 -2.70 5.52
N GLY A 346 24.91 -3.22 6.66
CA GLY A 346 25.68 -2.43 7.63
C GLY A 346 26.98 -1.85 7.10
N LYS A 347 27.60 -2.52 6.11
CA LYS A 347 28.84 -2.06 5.44
C LYS A 347 28.55 -1.32 4.13
N GLY A 348 27.29 -0.98 3.87
CA GLY A 348 26.84 -0.31 2.65
C GLY A 348 26.51 -1.27 1.51
N SER A 349 26.39 -0.68 0.32
CA SER A 349 26.02 -1.37 -0.92
C SER A 349 27.18 -2.18 -1.51
N ILE A 350 26.87 -3.33 -2.11
CA ILE A 350 27.80 -4.07 -2.99
C ILE A 350 27.89 -3.44 -4.39
N LEU A 351 26.94 -2.57 -4.75
CA LEU A 351 27.01 -1.75 -5.96
C LEU A 351 27.74 -0.44 -5.68
N SER A 352 28.31 0.15 -6.74
CA SER A 352 28.83 1.51 -6.70
C SER A 352 27.76 2.51 -6.27
N LYS A 353 28.18 3.62 -5.68
CA LYS A 353 27.29 4.73 -5.32
C LYS A 353 26.52 5.18 -6.56
N GLY A 354 25.20 5.31 -6.41
CA GLY A 354 24.32 5.84 -7.45
C GLY A 354 24.70 7.25 -7.90
N THR A 355 24.39 7.56 -9.15
CA THR A 355 24.66 8.83 -9.83
C THR A 355 23.41 9.68 -10.01
N VAL A 356 22.23 9.07 -9.89
CA VAL A 356 20.95 9.75 -10.03
C VAL A 356 20.70 10.64 -8.81
N THR A 357 20.46 11.92 -9.06
CA THR A 357 20.03 12.87 -8.04
C THR A 357 18.54 12.65 -7.72
N PRO A 358 18.18 12.38 -6.45
CA PRO A 358 16.79 12.28 -6.03
C PRO A 358 16.04 13.58 -6.30
N LYS A 359 14.93 13.50 -7.02
CA LYS A 359 14.02 14.64 -7.23
C LYS A 359 12.85 14.56 -6.26
N LEU A 360 12.64 15.58 -5.44
CA LEU A 360 11.41 15.70 -4.65
C LEU A 360 10.29 16.22 -5.53
N LEU A 361 9.11 15.61 -5.42
CA LEU A 361 7.91 16.11 -6.07
C LEU A 361 7.29 17.24 -5.22
N PRO A 362 6.53 18.15 -5.84
CA PRO A 362 5.75 19.14 -5.10
C PRO A 362 4.79 18.44 -4.11
N TYR A 363 4.85 18.85 -2.85
CA TYR A 363 3.97 18.35 -1.77
C TYR A 363 3.10 19.46 -1.17
N THR A 364 3.35 20.71 -1.57
CA THR A 364 2.47 21.86 -1.34
C THR A 364 1.79 22.21 -2.65
N ARG A 365 0.45 22.24 -2.66
CA ARG A 365 -0.30 22.56 -3.88
C ARG A 365 -0.30 24.07 -4.08
N ALA A 366 0.12 24.51 -5.27
CA ALA A 366 -0.08 25.89 -5.70
C ALA A 366 -1.54 26.11 -6.12
N ALA A 367 -2.14 27.24 -5.73
CA ALA A 367 -3.47 27.61 -6.20
C ALA A 367 -3.49 27.68 -7.74
N THR A 368 -4.43 26.98 -8.37
CA THR A 368 -4.58 27.01 -9.82
C THR A 368 -5.31 28.30 -10.20
N LYS A 369 -4.60 29.28 -10.76
CA LYS A 369 -5.24 30.50 -11.30
C LYS A 369 -5.69 30.24 -12.73
N SER A 370 -6.98 30.30 -13.03
CA SER A 370 -7.48 30.42 -14.41
C SER A 370 -8.02 31.81 -14.69
N THR A 371 -8.23 32.10 -15.97
CA THR A 371 -8.94 33.30 -16.41
C THR A 371 -10.45 33.09 -16.24
N PRO A 372 -11.18 34.03 -15.60
CA PRO A 372 -12.62 33.89 -15.39
C PRO A 372 -13.39 33.66 -16.68
N SER A 373 -14.14 32.57 -16.75
CA SER A 373 -15.17 32.33 -17.75
C SER A 373 -16.52 32.61 -17.10
N ASN A 374 -17.28 33.57 -17.64
CA ASN A 374 -18.63 33.93 -17.15
C ASN A 374 -19.71 32.90 -17.57
N ARG A 375 -19.33 31.66 -17.92
CA ARG A 375 -20.26 30.65 -18.39
C ARG A 375 -20.87 29.87 -17.22
N THR A 376 -22.19 29.83 -17.15
CA THR A 376 -22.92 28.96 -16.23
C THR A 376 -22.83 27.50 -16.69
N ALA A 377 -22.56 26.59 -15.77
CA ALA A 377 -22.54 25.16 -16.03
C ALA A 377 -23.95 24.64 -16.35
N THR A 378 -24.07 23.80 -17.37
CA THR A 378 -25.31 23.06 -17.61
C THR A 378 -25.54 21.99 -16.54
N GLU A 379 -26.77 21.52 -16.37
CA GLU A 379 -27.09 20.44 -15.42
C GLU A 379 -26.29 19.16 -15.71
N SER A 380 -26.14 18.81 -16.99
CA SER A 380 -25.33 17.64 -17.40
C SER A 380 -23.85 17.79 -17.04
N GLU A 381 -23.28 18.99 -17.14
CA GLU A 381 -21.89 19.24 -16.76
C GLU A 381 -21.71 19.18 -15.24
N LEU A 382 -22.66 19.70 -14.47
CA LEU A 382 -22.64 19.58 -13.01
C LEU A 382 -22.78 18.14 -12.55
N ALA A 383 -23.66 17.36 -13.20
CA ALA A 383 -23.82 15.94 -12.92
C ALA A 383 -22.54 15.14 -13.19
N GLU A 384 -21.86 15.44 -14.30
CA GLU A 384 -20.59 14.80 -14.64
C GLU A 384 -19.46 15.18 -13.68
N LEU A 385 -19.33 16.46 -13.32
CA LEU A 385 -18.32 16.90 -12.34
C LEU A 385 -18.54 16.27 -10.98
N HIS A 386 -19.80 16.17 -10.52
CA HIS A 386 -20.13 15.50 -9.27
C HIS A 386 -19.90 13.97 -9.35
N ARG A 387 -20.07 13.36 -10.53
CA ARG A 387 -19.73 11.94 -10.73
C ARG A 387 -18.22 11.72 -10.61
N LEU A 388 -17.41 12.57 -11.25
CA LEU A 388 -15.95 12.48 -11.21
C LEU A 388 -15.41 12.77 -9.80
N GLU A 389 -15.94 13.78 -9.12
CA GLU A 389 -15.55 14.12 -7.74
C GLU A 389 -15.80 12.92 -6.80
N ARG A 390 -17.00 12.33 -6.85
CA ARG A 390 -17.31 11.13 -6.06
C ARG A 390 -16.38 9.96 -6.36
N ARG A 391 -16.01 9.75 -7.62
CA ARG A 391 -15.08 8.67 -8.00
C ARG A 391 -13.69 8.86 -7.41
N THR A 392 -13.19 10.08 -7.42
CA THR A 392 -11.90 10.40 -6.80
C THR A 392 -11.96 10.25 -5.28
N ALA A 393 -13.02 10.76 -4.63
CA ALA A 393 -13.20 10.58 -3.18
C ALA A 393 -13.36 9.09 -2.79
N ALA A 394 -13.97 8.28 -3.66
CA ALA A 394 -14.13 6.84 -3.47
C ALA A 394 -12.80 6.08 -3.42
N TYR A 395 -11.79 6.52 -4.20
CA TYR A 395 -10.44 5.94 -4.14
C TYR A 395 -9.90 6.02 -2.71
N ASP A 396 -9.95 7.22 -2.14
CA ASP A 396 -9.44 7.50 -0.80
C ASP A 396 -10.30 6.84 0.31
N GLY A 397 -11.62 6.78 0.13
CA GLY A 397 -12.55 6.07 1.03
C GLY A 397 -12.32 4.56 1.08
N ALA A 398 -12.10 3.93 -0.07
CA ALA A 398 -11.76 2.52 -0.16
C ALA A 398 -10.39 2.22 0.48
N GLU A 399 -9.38 3.05 0.22
CA GLU A 399 -8.05 2.92 0.85
C GLU A 399 -8.13 3.03 2.39
N ASN A 400 -8.95 3.95 2.91
CA ASN A 400 -9.10 4.14 4.34
C ASN A 400 -9.67 2.89 5.03
N VAL A 401 -10.79 2.36 4.51
CA VAL A 401 -11.49 1.22 5.13
C VAL A 401 -10.70 -0.09 4.99
N ILE A 402 -9.99 -0.31 3.86
CA ILE A 402 -9.15 -1.52 3.70
C ILE A 402 -7.92 -1.47 4.62
N ASN A 403 -7.35 -0.29 4.89
CA ASN A 403 -6.26 -0.13 5.86
C ASN A 403 -6.75 -0.27 7.31
N ALA A 404 -7.95 0.20 7.63
CA ALA A 404 -8.57 0.00 8.94
C ALA A 404 -8.70 -1.48 9.29
N TYR A 405 -9.07 -2.31 8.31
CA TYR A 405 -9.10 -3.75 8.46
C TYR A 405 -7.75 -4.30 8.91
N GLY A 406 -6.65 -3.96 8.23
CA GLY A 406 -5.30 -4.38 8.60
C GLY A 406 -4.96 -4.01 10.04
N PHE A 407 -5.19 -2.75 10.41
CA PHE A 407 -4.91 -2.26 11.76
C PHE A 407 -5.75 -2.93 12.86
N TYR A 408 -7.01 -3.29 12.61
CA TYR A 408 -7.82 -4.02 13.58
C TYR A 408 -7.37 -5.48 13.72
N ILE A 409 -6.96 -6.13 12.63
CA ILE A 409 -6.55 -7.54 12.69
C ILE A 409 -5.13 -7.76 13.20
N ASP A 410 -4.31 -6.73 13.30
CA ASP A 410 -3.02 -6.78 14.01
C ASP A 410 -3.19 -7.09 15.50
N TYR A 411 -4.35 -6.74 16.06
CA TYR A 411 -4.72 -6.95 17.45
C TYR A 411 -6.04 -7.73 17.53
N ILE A 412 -6.14 -8.84 16.77
CA ILE A 412 -7.36 -9.63 16.59
C ILE A 412 -7.74 -10.46 17.82
N ASP A 413 -8.15 -9.78 18.88
CA ASP A 413 -8.76 -10.37 20.08
C ASP A 413 -9.87 -9.44 20.60
N GLY A 414 -10.88 -9.99 21.26
CA GLY A 414 -11.98 -9.23 21.87
C GLY A 414 -12.50 -8.07 21.02
N ALA A 415 -12.13 -6.84 21.41
CA ALA A 415 -12.50 -5.60 20.71
C ALA A 415 -12.04 -5.55 19.24
N GLY A 416 -10.90 -6.16 18.89
CA GLY A 416 -10.41 -6.24 17.51
C GLY A 416 -11.35 -7.01 16.59
N CYS A 417 -11.94 -8.12 17.07
CA CYS A 417 -12.96 -8.86 16.32
C CYS A 417 -14.22 -8.01 16.08
N PHE A 418 -14.67 -7.28 17.11
CA PHE A 418 -15.82 -6.38 16.99
C PHE A 418 -15.54 -5.27 15.96
N ASN A 419 -14.45 -4.53 16.13
CA ASN A 419 -14.08 -3.42 15.25
C ASN A 419 -13.87 -3.87 13.80
N MET A 420 -13.17 -4.99 13.58
CA MET A 420 -13.00 -5.59 12.26
C MET A 420 -14.34 -5.97 11.63
N SER A 421 -15.26 -6.58 12.38
CA SER A 421 -16.58 -6.91 11.83
C SER A 421 -17.40 -5.65 11.54
N ALA A 422 -17.32 -4.61 12.38
CA ALA A 422 -18.14 -3.40 12.26
C ALA A 422 -17.87 -2.60 10.97
N ILE A 423 -16.65 -2.66 10.43
CA ILE A 423 -16.31 -2.03 9.14
C ILE A 423 -16.81 -2.81 7.90
N HIS A 424 -17.36 -4.01 8.05
CA HIS A 424 -17.98 -4.75 6.95
C HIS A 424 -19.43 -4.29 6.76
N HIS A 425 -19.94 -4.29 5.52
CA HIS A 425 -21.36 -4.12 5.27
C HIS A 425 -22.15 -5.28 5.93
N THR A 426 -23.44 -5.08 6.25
CA THR A 426 -24.27 -6.11 6.90
C THR A 426 -24.31 -7.42 6.12
N ASP A 427 -24.34 -7.31 4.79
CA ASP A 427 -24.42 -8.41 3.83
C ASP A 427 -23.06 -8.81 3.24
N ALA A 428 -21.98 -8.19 3.70
CA ALA A 428 -20.62 -8.48 3.26
C ALA A 428 -20.19 -9.91 3.61
N HIS A 429 -19.13 -10.36 2.97
CA HIS A 429 -18.50 -11.63 3.24
C HIS A 429 -16.98 -11.53 3.35
N LYS A 430 -16.40 -12.46 4.11
CA LYS A 430 -14.96 -12.49 4.37
C LYS A 430 -14.43 -13.91 4.43
N ALA A 431 -13.29 -14.13 3.80
CA ALA A 431 -12.48 -15.33 3.99
C ALA A 431 -11.83 -15.33 5.39
N SER A 432 -11.96 -16.45 6.11
CA SER A 432 -11.08 -16.78 7.22
C SER A 432 -9.96 -17.70 6.71
N PRO A 433 -8.68 -17.39 6.99
CA PRO A 433 -7.56 -18.16 6.48
C PRO A 433 -7.72 -19.67 6.64
N PHE A 434 -7.43 -20.38 5.54
CA PHE A 434 -7.36 -21.84 5.48
C PHE A 434 -8.67 -22.58 5.82
N THR A 435 -9.79 -21.86 5.83
CA THR A 435 -11.10 -22.38 6.27
C THR A 435 -12.17 -22.19 5.18
N GLY A 436 -12.51 -20.94 4.87
CA GLY A 436 -13.58 -20.61 3.92
C GLY A 436 -14.18 -19.23 4.17
N PHE A 437 -15.26 -18.94 3.46
CA PHE A 437 -15.96 -17.66 3.51
C PHE A 437 -17.15 -17.70 4.45
N TYR A 438 -17.35 -16.59 5.17
CA TYR A 438 -18.47 -16.35 6.07
C TYR A 438 -19.29 -15.17 5.52
N GLN A 439 -20.57 -15.40 5.27
CA GLN A 439 -21.49 -14.41 4.69
C GLN A 439 -22.25 -13.66 5.78
N THR A 440 -22.36 -12.35 5.68
CA THR A 440 -22.86 -11.38 6.67
C THR A 440 -21.85 -10.95 7.72
N ARG A 441 -21.97 -9.68 8.14
CA ARG A 441 -21.21 -9.09 9.26
C ARG A 441 -21.25 -9.97 10.52
N LYS A 442 -22.41 -10.55 10.83
CA LYS A 442 -22.57 -11.41 12.01
C LYS A 442 -21.75 -12.69 11.91
N ARG A 443 -21.81 -13.40 10.77
CA ARG A 443 -21.02 -14.62 10.57
C ARG A 443 -19.52 -14.32 10.61
N VAL A 444 -19.11 -13.16 10.09
CA VAL A 444 -17.73 -12.67 10.20
C VAL A 444 -17.30 -12.46 11.66
N LEU A 445 -18.12 -11.80 12.46
CA LEU A 445 -17.85 -11.59 13.90
C LEU A 445 -17.78 -12.93 14.65
N ASP A 446 -18.77 -13.80 14.46
CA ASP A 446 -18.86 -15.09 15.13
C ASP A 446 -17.65 -15.98 14.78
N ALA A 447 -17.22 -16.01 13.52
CA ALA A 447 -16.03 -16.77 13.12
C ALA A 447 -14.75 -16.23 13.76
N CYS A 448 -14.63 -14.90 13.90
CA CYS A 448 -13.51 -14.27 14.58
C CYS A 448 -13.50 -14.61 16.07
N THR A 449 -14.63 -14.45 16.77
CA THR A 449 -14.72 -14.73 18.21
C THR A 449 -14.62 -16.22 18.53
N ALA A 450 -15.07 -17.10 17.64
CA ALA A 450 -14.81 -18.54 17.75
C ALA A 450 -13.30 -18.87 17.66
N SER A 451 -12.54 -18.13 16.85
CA SER A 451 -11.10 -18.34 16.65
C SER A 451 -10.23 -17.72 17.74
N TYR A 452 -10.59 -16.53 18.21
CA TYR A 452 -9.73 -15.67 19.03
C TYR A 452 -10.32 -15.32 20.40
N GLY A 453 -11.57 -15.71 20.67
CA GLY A 453 -12.29 -15.36 21.89
C GLY A 453 -12.85 -13.94 21.90
N THR A 454 -13.57 -13.62 22.97
CA THR A 454 -14.26 -12.33 23.17
C THR A 454 -13.53 -11.40 24.14
N ALA A 455 -12.53 -11.89 24.86
CA ALA A 455 -11.74 -11.10 25.81
C ALA A 455 -10.53 -10.47 25.11
N SER A 456 -10.32 -9.17 25.34
CA SER A 456 -9.12 -8.49 24.85
C SER A 456 -7.89 -8.92 25.66
N GLN A 457 -6.75 -9.08 24.99
CA GLN A 457 -5.49 -9.40 25.66
C GLN A 457 -4.82 -8.12 26.18
N ALA A 458 -4.38 -8.16 27.44
CA ALA A 458 -3.66 -7.04 28.07
C ALA A 458 -2.25 -6.85 27.49
N THR A 459 -1.57 -7.95 27.18
CA THR A 459 -0.25 -7.98 26.55
C THR A 459 -0.14 -9.09 25.52
N ARG A 460 0.82 -9.00 24.59
CA ARG A 460 1.06 -9.99 23.53
C ARG A 460 2.54 -10.34 23.44
N SER A 461 2.87 -11.63 23.46
CA SER A 461 4.27 -12.08 23.36
C SER A 461 4.82 -12.04 21.92
N SER A 462 3.92 -11.99 20.94
CA SER A 462 4.23 -11.89 19.51
C SER A 462 3.09 -11.22 18.75
N ILE A 463 3.40 -10.60 17.62
CA ILE A 463 2.41 -10.01 16.70
C ILE A 463 2.84 -10.33 15.27
N SER A 464 1.88 -10.66 14.41
CA SER A 464 2.04 -10.67 12.96
C SER A 464 1.19 -9.53 12.42
N PHE A 465 1.83 -8.53 11.84
CA PHE A 465 1.16 -7.35 11.31
C PHE A 465 0.58 -7.65 9.91
N HIS A 466 -0.43 -6.90 9.48
CA HIS A 466 -1.17 -7.11 8.23
C HIS A 466 -1.16 -5.82 7.42
N TRP A 467 0.03 -5.46 6.94
CA TRP A 467 0.17 -4.26 6.13
C TRP A 467 -0.40 -4.50 4.75
N ARG A 468 -1.03 -3.46 4.21
CA ARG A 468 -1.72 -3.48 2.91
C ARG A 468 -1.17 -2.44 1.92
N PRO A 469 0.15 -2.41 1.68
CA PRO A 469 0.75 -1.40 0.80
C PRO A 469 0.39 -1.65 -0.67
N GLN A 470 0.72 -0.65 -1.49
CA GLN A 470 0.62 -0.71 -2.96
C GLN A 470 -0.78 -1.09 -3.47
N PRO A 471 -1.89 -0.50 -2.96
CA PRO A 471 -3.22 -0.90 -3.40
C PRO A 471 -3.47 -0.46 -4.86
N VAL A 472 -3.96 -1.35 -5.71
CA VAL A 472 -4.63 -0.99 -6.97
C VAL A 472 -6.12 -0.92 -6.67
N ILE A 473 -6.68 0.28 -6.77
CA ILE A 473 -8.07 0.61 -6.42
C ILE A 473 -8.82 1.03 -7.68
N LEU A 474 -9.71 0.17 -8.16
CA LEU A 474 -10.55 0.45 -9.31
C LEU A 474 -11.94 0.82 -8.81
N VAL A 475 -12.41 2.02 -9.18
CA VAL A 475 -13.67 2.60 -8.72
C VAL A 475 -14.74 2.47 -9.79
N SER A 476 -15.95 2.12 -9.39
CA SER A 476 -17.11 2.02 -10.28
C SER A 476 -17.50 3.35 -10.92
N ALA A 477 -18.27 3.29 -12.01
CA ALA A 477 -18.59 4.47 -12.81
C ALA A 477 -19.38 5.53 -12.03
N ASP A 478 -20.18 5.11 -11.05
CA ASP A 478 -20.97 5.98 -10.19
C ASP A 478 -20.25 6.42 -8.89
N GLY A 479 -19.05 5.91 -8.63
CA GLY A 479 -18.24 6.25 -7.44
C GLY A 479 -18.76 5.65 -6.12
N ARG A 480 -19.62 4.63 -6.15
CA ARG A 480 -20.21 4.04 -4.93
C ARG A 480 -19.64 2.68 -4.53
N SER A 481 -18.69 2.16 -5.30
CA SER A 481 -18.05 0.87 -5.05
C SER A 481 -16.64 0.83 -5.62
N ALA A 482 -15.79 0.00 -5.03
CA ALA A 482 -14.42 -0.19 -5.46
C ALA A 482 -13.96 -1.64 -5.31
N SER A 483 -13.05 -2.07 -6.18
CA SER A 483 -12.34 -3.34 -6.12
C SER A 483 -10.90 -2.98 -5.77
N VAL A 484 -10.34 -3.66 -4.77
CA VAL A 484 -9.01 -3.34 -4.22
C VAL A 484 -8.15 -4.59 -4.24
N ARG A 485 -7.03 -4.53 -4.96
CA ARG A 485 -5.93 -5.48 -4.81
C ARG A 485 -4.86 -4.81 -3.97
N ALA A 486 -4.50 -5.40 -2.85
CA ALA A 486 -3.37 -4.91 -2.05
C ALA A 486 -2.48 -6.07 -1.65
N ARG A 487 -1.19 -5.80 -1.43
CA ARG A 487 -0.31 -6.78 -0.79
C ARG A 487 -0.85 -7.16 0.58
N LEU A 488 -0.61 -8.38 1.00
CA LEU A 488 -0.48 -8.71 2.41
C LEU A 488 1.02 -8.75 2.70
N LEU A 489 1.54 -7.73 3.38
CA LEU A 489 2.90 -7.75 3.90
C LEU A 489 2.85 -7.96 5.41
N GLN A 490 3.40 -9.08 5.87
CA GLN A 490 3.37 -9.45 7.28
C GLN A 490 4.77 -9.45 7.91
N PRO A 491 5.28 -8.30 8.38
CA PRO A 491 6.28 -8.34 9.43
C PRO A 491 5.70 -9.05 10.64
N ALA A 492 6.48 -9.91 11.26
CA ALA A 492 6.15 -10.51 12.54
C ALA A 492 7.30 -10.36 13.53
N THR A 493 6.96 -10.22 14.80
CA THR A 493 7.89 -10.01 15.89
C THR A 493 7.52 -10.88 17.09
N ALA A 494 8.53 -11.25 17.87
CA ALA A 494 8.37 -11.86 19.19
C ALA A 494 9.53 -11.42 20.11
N LYS A 495 9.59 -11.92 21.35
CA LYS A 495 10.63 -11.55 22.33
C LYS A 495 12.03 -12.07 21.99
N GLY A 496 12.12 -13.20 21.31
CA GLY A 496 13.39 -13.90 21.07
C GLY A 496 14.24 -13.26 19.98
N VAL A 497 15.56 -13.33 20.14
CA VAL A 497 16.51 -13.00 19.06
C VAL A 497 16.28 -13.93 17.87
N GLY A 498 16.35 -13.39 16.65
CA GLY A 498 16.13 -14.14 15.41
C GLY A 498 14.68 -14.56 15.15
N SER A 499 13.72 -14.05 15.93
CA SER A 499 12.28 -14.36 15.78
C SER A 499 11.58 -13.54 14.69
N ALA A 500 12.23 -12.51 14.17
CA ALA A 500 11.73 -11.71 13.05
C ALA A 500 11.37 -12.59 11.86
N GLN A 501 10.17 -12.37 11.31
CA GLN A 501 9.74 -12.97 10.05
C GLN A 501 9.08 -11.91 9.17
N ILE A 502 9.10 -12.16 7.86
CA ILE A 502 8.37 -11.41 6.86
C ILE A 502 7.68 -12.42 5.96
N ARG A 503 6.39 -12.23 5.70
CA ARG A 503 5.61 -13.04 4.77
C ARG A 503 4.88 -12.15 3.77
N GLY A 504 4.64 -12.70 2.59
CA GLY A 504 3.88 -12.06 1.54
C GLY A 504 2.66 -12.88 1.11
N GLY A 505 1.54 -12.20 0.97
CA GLY A 505 0.29 -12.70 0.41
C GLY A 505 -0.38 -11.60 -0.42
N MET A 506 -1.62 -11.82 -0.86
CA MET A 506 -2.44 -10.79 -1.51
C MET A 506 -3.83 -10.75 -0.90
N TYR A 507 -4.43 -9.57 -0.95
CA TYR A 507 -5.85 -9.39 -0.72
C TYR A 507 -6.58 -9.08 -2.03
N HIS A 508 -7.78 -9.64 -2.16
CA HIS A 508 -8.74 -9.33 -3.20
C HIS A 508 -10.04 -8.88 -2.56
N ASP A 509 -10.17 -7.55 -2.47
CA ASP A 509 -11.22 -6.90 -1.73
C ASP A 509 -12.22 -6.21 -2.64
N GLN A 510 -13.40 -5.99 -2.09
CA GLN A 510 -14.35 -5.01 -2.60
C GLN A 510 -14.87 -4.16 -1.43
N ALA A 511 -15.15 -2.90 -1.70
CA ALA A 511 -15.73 -1.95 -0.76
C ALA A 511 -16.92 -1.22 -1.40
N VAL A 512 -17.88 -0.81 -0.59
CA VAL A 512 -19.11 -0.13 -1.00
C VAL A 512 -19.36 1.10 -0.12
N LEU A 513 -19.90 2.15 -0.71
CA LEU A 513 -20.45 3.30 0.01
C LEU A 513 -21.89 2.97 0.42
N ASP A 514 -22.13 2.82 1.72
CA ASP A 514 -23.46 2.53 2.24
C ASP A 514 -24.39 3.76 2.19
N SER A 515 -25.69 3.55 2.45
CA SER A 515 -26.69 4.62 2.41
C SER A 515 -26.47 5.73 3.45
N SER A 516 -25.67 5.48 4.48
CA SER A 516 -25.30 6.46 5.51
C SER A 516 -24.12 7.34 5.06
N GLY A 517 -23.49 7.01 3.92
CA GLY A 517 -22.30 7.68 3.40
C GLY A 517 -21.01 7.17 4.03
N ILE A 518 -21.00 5.93 4.52
CA ILE A 518 -19.81 5.30 5.12
C ILE A 518 -19.28 4.23 4.18
N TRP A 519 -17.99 4.26 3.88
CA TRP A 519 -17.32 3.17 3.16
C TRP A 519 -17.23 1.92 4.05
N ARG A 520 -17.70 0.79 3.53
CA ARG A 520 -17.70 -0.50 4.19
C ARG A 520 -17.08 -1.57 3.31
N LEU A 521 -16.45 -2.57 3.91
CA LEU A 521 -15.97 -3.74 3.18
C LEU A 521 -17.15 -4.59 2.73
N TRP A 522 -17.14 -4.98 1.46
CA TRP A 522 -18.10 -5.91 0.86
C TRP A 522 -17.53 -7.32 0.74
N SER A 523 -16.31 -7.42 0.20
CA SER A 523 -15.60 -8.67 -0.02
C SER A 523 -14.22 -8.58 0.58
N ILE A 524 -13.81 -9.61 1.33
CA ILE A 524 -12.41 -9.82 1.72
C ILE A 524 -12.02 -11.24 1.32
N THR A 525 -11.01 -11.36 0.46
CA THR A 525 -10.36 -12.64 0.14
C THR A 525 -8.87 -12.52 0.40
N ILE A 526 -8.28 -13.57 0.98
CA ILE A 526 -6.88 -13.58 1.40
C ILE A 526 -6.19 -14.74 0.69
N ASP A 527 -5.24 -14.42 -0.16
CA ASP A 527 -4.37 -15.38 -0.84
C ASP A 527 -3.05 -15.43 -0.05
N GLU A 528 -2.91 -16.43 0.83
CA GLU A 528 -1.72 -16.55 1.67
C GLU A 528 -1.15 -17.97 1.78
N PHE A 529 0.17 -18.16 1.79
CA PHE A 529 1.26 -17.20 1.51
C PHE A 529 1.91 -17.51 0.16
N TYR A 530 2.32 -16.47 -0.58
CA TYR A 530 3.14 -16.60 -1.79
C TYR A 530 4.63 -16.81 -1.45
N TRP A 531 5.11 -16.14 -0.40
CA TRP A 531 6.48 -16.29 0.09
C TRP A 531 6.59 -16.03 1.59
N ASN A 532 7.67 -16.51 2.19
CA ASN A 532 8.01 -16.23 3.58
C ASN A 532 9.52 -16.27 3.82
N THR A 533 9.94 -15.65 4.92
CA THR A 533 11.25 -15.89 5.53
C THR A 533 11.20 -17.11 6.45
N GLY A 534 12.29 -17.89 6.49
CA GLY A 534 12.48 -18.93 7.50
C GLY A 534 12.82 -18.33 8.87
N ARG A 535 14.05 -18.57 9.34
CA ARG A 535 14.62 -17.85 10.48
C ARG A 535 15.30 -16.60 9.97
N TRP A 536 15.43 -15.58 10.82
CA TRP A 536 16.16 -14.37 10.43
C TRP A 536 17.60 -14.64 9.95
N ALA A 537 18.31 -15.60 10.55
CA ALA A 537 19.67 -15.92 10.13
C ALA A 537 19.78 -16.47 8.68
N THR A 538 18.71 -17.05 8.13
CA THR A 538 18.72 -17.71 6.81
C THR A 538 17.82 -17.03 5.79
N GLY A 539 16.90 -16.17 6.23
CA GLY A 539 16.02 -15.37 5.37
C GLY A 539 15.08 -16.18 4.52
N TRP A 540 14.67 -15.59 3.39
CA TRP A 540 13.82 -16.24 2.39
C TRP A 540 14.57 -17.27 1.54
N GLY A 541 15.88 -17.10 1.32
CA GLY A 541 16.71 -18.05 0.56
C GLY A 541 16.88 -19.40 1.25
N GLY A 542 16.89 -19.41 2.60
CA GLY A 542 17.06 -20.62 3.40
C GLY A 542 15.78 -21.37 3.77
N VAL A 543 14.66 -21.14 3.07
CA VAL A 543 13.43 -21.92 3.28
C VAL A 543 13.49 -23.20 2.46
N GLU A 544 13.43 -24.35 3.11
CA GLU A 544 13.52 -25.63 2.43
C GLU A 544 12.23 -26.02 1.68
N PRO A 545 12.34 -26.72 0.54
CA PRO A 545 11.17 -27.14 -0.19
C PRO A 545 10.37 -28.17 0.57
N ARG A 546 9.05 -28.07 0.42
CA ARG A 546 8.12 -29.05 0.97
C ARG A 546 8.37 -30.43 0.34
N PRO A 547 8.51 -31.51 1.14
CA PRO A 547 8.69 -32.86 0.60
C PRO A 547 7.56 -33.27 -0.36
N ALA A 548 7.90 -34.03 -1.40
CA ALA A 548 6.95 -34.45 -2.43
C ALA A 548 5.78 -35.27 -1.84
N ASN A 549 6.07 -36.11 -0.85
CA ASN A 549 5.13 -37.01 -0.18
C ASN A 549 4.47 -36.41 1.09
N ALA A 550 4.70 -35.13 1.40
CA ALA A 550 4.14 -34.52 2.61
C ALA A 550 2.62 -34.33 2.50
N SER A 551 1.86 -34.94 3.41
CA SER A 551 0.41 -34.74 3.55
C SER A 551 0.05 -33.28 3.77
N ASN A 552 -1.00 -32.80 3.11
CA ASN A 552 -1.50 -31.42 3.28
C ASN A 552 -1.71 -31.09 4.77
N PRO A 553 -1.50 -29.83 5.19
CA PRO A 553 -1.84 -29.39 6.54
C PRO A 553 -3.30 -29.72 6.86
N GLY A 554 -3.55 -30.15 8.10
CA GLY A 554 -4.92 -30.41 8.56
C GLY A 554 -5.79 -29.15 8.55
N PRO A 555 -7.12 -29.28 8.49
CA PRO A 555 -8.03 -28.15 8.54
C PRO A 555 -7.89 -27.41 9.87
N ARG A 556 -8.10 -26.08 9.87
CA ARG A 556 -8.17 -25.33 11.13
C ARG A 556 -9.33 -25.81 11.97
N ASP A 557 -9.18 -25.73 13.29
CA ASP A 557 -10.24 -26.08 14.24
C ASP A 557 -11.52 -25.28 14.01
N LEU A 558 -11.39 -24.03 13.56
CA LEU A 558 -12.52 -23.18 13.17
C LEU A 558 -13.47 -23.89 12.20
N THR A 559 -12.96 -24.66 11.25
CA THR A 559 -13.77 -25.41 10.27
C THR A 559 -14.79 -26.33 10.94
N ARG A 560 -14.44 -26.88 12.12
CA ARG A 560 -15.33 -27.74 12.92
C ARG A 560 -16.15 -26.96 13.93
N GLN A 561 -15.53 -25.98 14.59
CA GLN A 561 -16.15 -25.19 15.67
C GLN A 561 -17.26 -24.27 15.13
N TYR A 562 -17.02 -23.66 13.97
CA TYR A 562 -17.94 -22.75 13.31
C TYR A 562 -17.75 -22.85 11.78
N PRO A 563 -18.37 -23.86 11.13
CA PRO A 563 -18.15 -24.13 9.71
C PRO A 563 -18.45 -22.92 8.81
N PRO A 564 -17.67 -22.68 7.74
CA PRO A 564 -17.91 -21.57 6.80
C PRO A 564 -19.13 -21.82 5.92
N ASP A 565 -19.70 -20.74 5.38
CA ASP A 565 -20.83 -20.78 4.44
C ASP A 565 -20.41 -21.29 3.05
N LEU A 566 -19.13 -21.10 2.72
CA LEU A 566 -18.47 -21.64 1.53
C LEU A 566 -17.04 -22.09 1.91
N VAL A 567 -16.81 -23.40 1.95
CA VAL A 567 -15.48 -23.98 2.23
C VAL A 567 -14.50 -23.71 1.08
N LEU A 568 -13.21 -23.52 1.36
CA LEU A 568 -12.20 -23.24 0.32
C LEU A 568 -12.11 -24.35 -0.74
N THR A 569 -12.30 -25.62 -0.36
CA THR A 569 -12.30 -26.73 -1.33
C THR A 569 -13.42 -26.65 -2.38
N ALA A 570 -14.53 -25.97 -2.08
CA ALA A 570 -15.62 -25.78 -3.04
C ALA A 570 -15.26 -24.78 -4.16
N MET A 571 -14.23 -23.96 -3.96
CA MET A 571 -13.78 -22.96 -4.94
C MET A 571 -13.04 -23.56 -6.14
N GLY A 572 -12.69 -24.86 -6.09
CA GLY A 572 -12.06 -25.56 -7.20
C GLY A 572 -10.69 -24.99 -7.55
N GLU A 573 -10.50 -24.61 -8.81
CA GLU A 573 -9.24 -24.10 -9.36
C GLU A 573 -8.75 -22.82 -8.64
N ARG A 574 -9.67 -21.95 -8.21
CA ARG A 574 -9.31 -20.68 -7.56
C ARG A 574 -8.50 -20.86 -6.28
N GLU A 575 -8.74 -21.97 -5.58
CA GLU A 575 -8.06 -22.30 -4.32
C GLU A 575 -7.11 -23.50 -4.51
N ARG A 576 -6.75 -23.86 -5.75
CA ARG A 576 -5.78 -24.93 -5.99
C ARG A 576 -4.42 -24.52 -5.43
N GLY A 577 -3.85 -25.37 -4.58
CA GLY A 577 -2.52 -25.16 -4.00
C GLY A 577 -2.51 -24.32 -2.73
N PHE A 578 -3.56 -23.56 -2.43
CA PHE A 578 -3.69 -22.82 -1.19
C PHE A 578 -3.95 -23.77 0.00
N GLN A 579 -3.51 -23.40 1.20
CA GLN A 579 -3.76 -24.22 2.39
C GLN A 579 -5.26 -24.26 2.69
N GLY A 580 -5.81 -25.47 2.85
CA GLY A 580 -7.25 -25.68 3.02
C GLY A 580 -8.04 -25.71 1.71
N GLY A 581 -7.41 -25.37 0.58
CA GLY A 581 -7.99 -25.42 -0.75
C GLY A 581 -7.89 -26.80 -1.43
N THR A 582 -8.04 -26.82 -2.76
CA THR A 582 -7.98 -28.07 -3.54
C THR A 582 -6.55 -28.44 -3.92
N GLY A 583 -6.33 -29.72 -4.24
CA GLY A 583 -5.03 -30.21 -4.70
C GLY A 583 -3.95 -30.28 -3.60
N ARG A 584 -2.69 -30.39 -4.01
CA ARG A 584 -1.53 -30.44 -3.10
C ARG A 584 -1.21 -29.04 -2.60
N PHE A 585 -1.05 -28.86 -1.30
CA PHE A 585 -0.62 -27.58 -0.73
C PHE A 585 0.76 -27.18 -1.25
N THR A 586 0.84 -25.99 -1.83
CA THR A 586 2.02 -25.37 -2.40
C THR A 586 2.51 -24.28 -1.44
N ALA A 587 3.78 -24.34 -1.07
CA ALA A 587 4.40 -23.34 -0.20
C ALA A 587 5.77 -22.98 -0.76
N TRP A 588 6.17 -21.71 -0.58
CA TRP A 588 7.52 -21.25 -0.87
C TRP A 588 8.57 -22.24 -0.33
N PRO A 589 9.58 -22.64 -1.14
CA PRO A 589 10.02 -22.13 -2.45
C PRO A 589 9.26 -22.59 -3.71
N ASP A 590 8.18 -23.36 -3.60
CA ASP A 590 7.33 -23.67 -4.77
C ASP A 590 6.49 -22.43 -5.16
N ILE A 591 6.09 -22.34 -6.43
CA ILE A 591 5.33 -21.19 -6.95
C ILE A 591 3.83 -21.45 -6.79
N LEU A 592 3.19 -20.66 -5.96
CA LEU A 592 1.73 -20.62 -5.87
C LEU A 592 1.16 -19.72 -6.98
N LYS A 593 0.01 -20.11 -7.53
CA LYS A 593 -0.65 -19.38 -8.62
C LYS A 593 -1.19 -18.05 -8.11
N MET A 594 -0.80 -16.95 -8.76
CA MET A 594 -1.24 -15.60 -8.39
C MET A 594 -2.46 -15.19 -9.20
N TRP A 595 -3.55 -14.84 -8.52
CA TRP A 595 -4.78 -14.37 -9.17
C TRP A 595 -4.78 -12.84 -9.27
N PHE A 596 -5.26 -12.30 -10.39
CA PHE A 596 -5.46 -10.87 -10.63
C PHE A 596 -6.95 -10.57 -10.83
N MET A 597 -7.43 -9.48 -10.22
CA MET A 597 -8.82 -9.02 -10.39
C MET A 597 -8.99 -8.05 -11.56
N TYR A 598 -7.88 -7.63 -12.17
CA TYR A 598 -7.82 -6.70 -13.29
C TYR A 598 -6.89 -7.24 -14.37
N ARG A 599 -7.16 -6.80 -15.59
CA ARG A 599 -6.34 -6.93 -16.79
C ARG A 599 -5.30 -5.83 -16.79
N ASN A 600 -4.23 -6.01 -17.54
CA ASN A 600 -3.21 -5.00 -17.75
C ASN A 600 -3.85 -3.63 -18.00
N LEU A 601 -3.48 -2.62 -17.20
CA LEU A 601 -4.18 -1.33 -17.17
C LEU A 601 -3.92 -0.45 -18.40
N VAL A 602 -3.09 -0.92 -19.34
CA VAL A 602 -2.83 -0.24 -20.61
C VAL A 602 -3.31 -1.07 -21.79
N SER A 603 -2.87 -2.32 -21.93
CA SER A 603 -3.21 -3.16 -23.09
C SER A 603 -4.53 -3.91 -22.94
N GLY A 604 -5.06 -4.03 -21.71
CA GLY A 604 -6.19 -4.90 -21.42
C GLY A 604 -5.87 -6.39 -21.50
N ARG A 605 -4.59 -6.78 -21.55
CA ARG A 605 -4.15 -8.19 -21.51
C ARG A 605 -4.63 -8.88 -20.23
N GLU A 606 -5.18 -10.08 -20.38
CA GLU A 606 -5.54 -10.91 -19.23
C GLU A 606 -4.32 -11.67 -18.70
N PRO A 607 -4.04 -11.62 -17.39
CA PRO A 607 -3.02 -12.44 -16.75
C PRO A 607 -3.35 -13.94 -16.92
N LYS A 608 -2.65 -14.61 -17.83
CA LYS A 608 -2.88 -16.02 -18.17
C LYS A 608 -1.56 -16.74 -18.40
N SER A 609 -1.08 -17.41 -17.37
CA SER A 609 0.08 -18.30 -17.43
C SER A 609 -0.19 -19.57 -16.58
N GLU A 610 0.79 -20.47 -16.53
CA GLU A 610 0.75 -21.58 -15.55
C GLU A 610 0.69 -21.06 -14.10
N ASN A 611 1.42 -19.97 -13.84
CA ASN A 611 1.65 -19.41 -12.51
C ASN A 611 0.73 -18.22 -12.19
N ASP A 612 -0.02 -17.70 -13.15
CA ASP A 612 -0.82 -16.47 -12.98
C ASP A 612 -2.19 -16.64 -13.63
N GLY A 613 -3.21 -16.04 -13.03
CA GLY A 613 -4.59 -16.18 -13.50
C GLY A 613 -5.41 -14.90 -13.32
N TYR A 614 -6.52 -14.83 -14.05
CA TYR A 614 -7.47 -13.72 -13.98
C TYR A 614 -8.77 -14.19 -13.31
N TRP A 615 -9.19 -13.49 -12.25
CA TRP A 615 -10.42 -13.74 -11.50
C TRP A 615 -11.10 -12.40 -11.17
N PRO A 616 -11.91 -11.85 -12.09
CA PRO A 616 -12.58 -10.57 -11.86
C PRO A 616 -13.73 -10.70 -10.85
N GLY A 617 -14.10 -9.56 -10.27
CA GLY A 617 -15.21 -9.45 -9.30
C GLY A 617 -14.88 -9.99 -7.92
N CYS A 618 -15.91 -10.16 -7.09
CA CYS A 618 -15.76 -10.83 -5.81
C CYS A 618 -15.40 -12.30 -6.01
N VAL A 619 -14.37 -12.75 -5.29
CA VAL A 619 -13.85 -14.10 -5.43
C VAL A 619 -14.91 -15.19 -5.20
N PRO A 620 -15.65 -15.22 -4.07
CA PRO A 620 -16.63 -16.27 -3.82
C PRO A 620 -17.89 -16.15 -4.70
N CYS A 621 -18.13 -15.00 -5.34
CA CYS A 621 -19.38 -14.74 -6.05
C CYS A 621 -19.53 -15.52 -7.35
N GLN A 622 -18.45 -16.02 -7.96
CA GLN A 622 -18.59 -16.91 -9.12
C GLN A 622 -19.24 -18.25 -8.74
N HIS A 623 -19.12 -18.65 -7.47
CA HIS A 623 -19.80 -19.82 -6.89
C HIS A 623 -21.08 -19.46 -6.13
N ARG A 624 -21.18 -18.21 -5.68
CA ARG A 624 -22.35 -17.65 -4.97
C ARG A 624 -22.78 -16.31 -5.58
N PRO A 625 -23.42 -16.29 -6.75
CA PRO A 625 -23.78 -15.05 -7.44
C PRO A 625 -24.74 -14.17 -6.65
N GLU A 626 -25.45 -14.73 -5.67
CA GLU A 626 -26.29 -14.01 -4.72
C GLU A 626 -25.50 -13.14 -3.71
N TRP A 627 -24.19 -13.35 -3.60
CA TRP A 627 -23.28 -12.55 -2.74
C TRP A 627 -22.69 -11.33 -3.46
N ALA A 628 -22.92 -11.18 -4.76
CA ALA A 628 -22.37 -10.08 -5.54
C ALA A 628 -22.99 -8.74 -5.13
N MET A 629 -22.18 -7.67 -5.04
CA MET A 629 -22.66 -6.32 -4.66
C MET A 629 -23.75 -5.79 -5.61
N GLU A 630 -23.76 -6.26 -6.86
CA GLU A 630 -24.73 -5.91 -7.89
C GLU A 630 -26.16 -6.32 -7.50
N LYS A 631 -26.31 -7.40 -6.69
CA LYS A 631 -27.61 -7.82 -6.15
C LYS A 631 -28.21 -6.82 -5.16
N PHE A 632 -27.41 -5.87 -4.70
CA PHE A 632 -27.76 -4.88 -3.71
C PHE A 632 -27.68 -3.44 -4.25
N GLY A 633 -27.50 -3.27 -5.57
CA GLY A 633 -27.58 -1.97 -6.24
C GLY A 633 -26.27 -1.18 -6.34
N TRP A 634 -25.14 -1.82 -6.04
CA TRP A 634 -23.80 -1.30 -6.38
C TRP A 634 -23.35 -1.79 -7.75
N GLN A 635 -22.31 -1.16 -8.30
CA GLN A 635 -21.76 -1.49 -9.62
C GLN A 635 -20.42 -2.21 -9.47
N GLU A 636 -20.18 -3.25 -10.25
CA GLU A 636 -18.83 -3.82 -10.36
C GLU A 636 -17.89 -2.80 -11.02
N PRO A 637 -16.72 -2.51 -10.44
CA PRO A 637 -15.74 -1.61 -11.06
C PRO A 637 -15.16 -2.16 -12.38
N PRO A 638 -14.67 -1.27 -13.27
CA PRO A 638 -13.96 -1.71 -14.46
C PRO A 638 -12.70 -2.50 -14.09
N THR A 639 -12.33 -3.47 -14.92
CA THR A 639 -11.21 -4.38 -14.67
C THR A 639 -10.09 -4.23 -15.70
N GLY A 640 -10.01 -3.10 -16.40
CA GLY A 640 -9.03 -2.81 -17.45
C GLY A 640 -9.18 -1.38 -18.00
N PRO A 641 -8.43 -1.02 -19.06
CA PRO A 641 -8.40 0.32 -19.65
C PRO A 641 -9.74 0.79 -20.22
#